data_AF-A0A955QQV5-F1
#
_entry.id   AF-A0A955QQV5-F1
#
_cell.length_a   1.000
_cell.length_b   1.000
_cell.length_c   1.000
_cell.angle_alpha   90.00
_cell.angle_beta   90.00
_cell.angle_gamma   90.00
#
_symmetry.space_group_name_H-M   'P 1'
#
loop_
_entity.id
_entity.type
_entity.pdbx_description
1 polymer ?
#
loop_
_entity_poly.entity_id
_entity_poly.type
_entity_poly.pdbx_seq_one_letter_code
_entity_poly.pdbx_strand_id
1 'polypeptide(L)'
;MGIRSYARTLGHVLCLLGLLSLPNHLALGADPSVAFYYGNHAPLDELKAFDVVVVEPDHGYDPQAYRSSNSELFAYVSLGEFTPSRSYAREIPDSWVLGSNTQWDSSIIDQRQNEWASFAADRIIGPLWKQGYRGFFLDTLDSYHLVAHTPEQKAQQEHGLAKVIQSIKGRYPEVKLILNRGFEILPTVAEHTFAVAAESLFRGWDQGRARYIEVSEVDRQWLLEQLLNVQRTYQLPVIAIDYLPPHQRQAARNVARHIQHLGIIPWVSTPQLDMMGIGALEVMPRKVLTLFDGAHDPDPEHSDLHRFLDFPLNHLGYIPEHRDVRSSLPDSPLIGRYAGIVLWVSGDRHPWSQRLYHWLLRQKEQGLPIVMFDSFGLPLEERFLSAFQLQLGTTRQPTGNVRFSIKDPRIGYEIQPIPKRREFVPITTKEGMTILQVETESGQQQDVISITPWGGYALSPYTVIQLPGLEHSRWVFDPIQFLQDTLRLPSMPVPDTTTHNGRRILLTHIDGDGFPSLAEFPGNFYAGEVLYREILQKYRIPTTVSVIEGEVGSTGLYPNISKRFEKTVRAMFALDHVEIASHSYSHPLNWREFVISGPNRPGDYNLNIPNYVYGPESLSREIQGSIEYINAHLAPPNKRVQVFLWTGDCDPDEEAVGLTYEMQVGNMNGGDTIMTKENKSLTAVTAFGIKKGEHFQIYAPNQNENLYTHRWTGPFYGFERVIETFELTDRPRRLKPINIYFHTYSGSKKASLNALHRVYRWALSQKINPIYASDYIQRIHDFNRVVVAKAGETWNIRGAQQLRELRVPISAGYPDLSKSVGVTGYSDHESHRYIHLNDPNESIIQFSPKPAALPYLRETNGEILAWARTNESIHLTIKSYLPLVVSLGNTKHCQVLTKGTRVKNRQEGKVFNLFVEQRREKPISLTCS
;
A
#
# COMPACT_ATOMS: atom_id res chain seq x y z
N MET A 1 -50.00 -63.60 -23.43
CA MET A 1 -50.92 -62.48 -23.12
C MET A 1 -50.31 -61.73 -21.93
N GLY A 2 -49.98 -60.45 -21.90
CA GLY A 2 -49.99 -59.31 -22.81
C GLY A 2 -49.25 -58.18 -22.06
N ILE A 3 -48.37 -57.42 -22.71
CA ILE A 3 -48.60 -56.02 -23.17
C ILE A 3 -48.09 -54.94 -22.18
N ARG A 4 -47.01 -54.25 -22.63
CA ARG A 4 -46.58 -52.85 -22.39
C ARG A 4 -46.08 -52.51 -20.97
N SER A 5 -44.91 -51.89 -20.74
CA SER A 5 -44.20 -50.87 -21.51
C SER A 5 -42.70 -50.86 -21.15
N TYR A 6 -41.84 -51.26 -22.08
CA TYR A 6 -40.38 -51.06 -22.07
C TYR A 6 -40.02 -50.44 -23.42
N ALA A 7 -39.73 -49.14 -23.45
CA ALA A 7 -39.10 -48.50 -24.60
C ALA A 7 -38.45 -47.17 -24.17
N ARG A 8 -37.14 -47.07 -24.47
CA ARG A 8 -36.30 -45.86 -24.55
C ARG A 8 -35.60 -45.36 -23.28
N THR A 9 -34.85 -46.26 -22.65
CA THR A 9 -33.49 -45.96 -22.14
C THR A 9 -32.48 -46.23 -23.27
N LEU A 10 -32.22 -45.25 -24.13
CA LEU A 10 -30.97 -45.11 -24.90
C LEU A 10 -31.06 -43.77 -25.64
N GLY A 11 -30.37 -42.76 -25.14
CA GLY A 11 -30.30 -41.45 -25.81
C GLY A 11 -30.30 -40.27 -24.87
N HIS A 12 -29.49 -40.26 -23.80
CA HIS A 12 -29.12 -39.06 -23.03
C HIS A 12 -27.66 -39.11 -22.51
N VAL A 13 -26.81 -39.98 -23.06
CA VAL A 13 -25.38 -40.13 -22.67
C VAL A 13 -24.41 -39.74 -23.82
N LEU A 14 -24.92 -39.22 -24.94
CA LEU A 14 -24.09 -38.83 -26.10
C LEU A 14 -24.32 -37.39 -26.60
N CYS A 15 -24.74 -36.47 -25.70
CA CYS A 15 -24.85 -35.03 -26.01
C CYS A 15 -24.14 -34.13 -24.98
N LEU A 16 -23.22 -34.68 -24.17
CA LEU A 16 -22.50 -33.95 -23.11
C LEU A 16 -20.96 -34.10 -23.18
N LEU A 17 -20.43 -34.61 -24.31
CA LEU A 17 -18.99 -34.81 -24.54
C LEU A 17 -18.49 -34.21 -25.88
N GLY A 18 -19.23 -33.28 -26.48
CA GLY A 18 -18.97 -32.80 -27.85
C GLY A 18 -18.87 -31.28 -28.04
N LEU A 19 -18.48 -30.50 -27.02
CA LEU A 19 -18.35 -29.04 -27.12
C LEU A 19 -17.12 -28.45 -26.37
N LEU A 20 -16.06 -29.22 -26.17
CA LEU A 20 -14.80 -28.72 -25.58
C LEU A 20 -13.58 -29.21 -26.37
N SER A 21 -13.46 -28.71 -27.59
CA SER A 21 -12.18 -28.59 -28.31
C SER A 21 -12.39 -27.78 -29.60
N LEU A 22 -12.84 -26.53 -29.45
CA LEU A 22 -12.46 -25.52 -30.42
C LEU A 22 -11.00 -25.16 -30.08
N PRO A 23 -10.04 -25.27 -31.02
CA PRO A 23 -8.73 -24.71 -30.79
C PRO A 23 -8.96 -23.21 -30.59
N ASN A 24 -8.71 -22.74 -29.38
CA ASN A 24 -8.36 -21.34 -29.19
C ASN A 24 -7.18 -21.11 -30.12
N HIS A 25 -7.43 -20.53 -31.30
CA HIS A 25 -6.45 -19.65 -31.88
C HIS A 25 -6.26 -18.57 -30.84
N LEU A 26 -5.28 -18.80 -29.96
CA LEU A 26 -4.67 -17.77 -29.15
C LEU A 26 -4.41 -16.63 -30.13
N ALA A 27 -5.20 -15.56 -30.01
CA ALA A 27 -4.70 -14.26 -30.39
C ALA A 27 -3.31 -14.16 -29.75
N LEU A 28 -2.29 -13.80 -30.52
CA LEU A 28 -0.96 -13.53 -29.98
C LEU A 28 -1.16 -12.73 -28.69
N GLY A 29 -0.80 -13.34 -27.55
CA GLY A 29 -0.94 -12.71 -26.25
C GLY A 29 -0.19 -11.39 -26.28
N ALA A 30 -0.70 -10.38 -25.59
CA ALA A 30 0.04 -9.13 -25.43
C ALA A 30 1.46 -9.43 -24.92
N ASP A 31 2.45 -8.73 -25.47
CA ASP A 31 3.84 -8.84 -25.01
C ASP A 31 3.94 -8.60 -23.50
N PRO A 32 4.78 -9.37 -22.78
CA PRO A 32 4.92 -9.20 -21.34
C PRO A 32 5.52 -7.83 -21.00
N SER A 33 5.05 -7.25 -19.90
CA SER A 33 5.72 -6.11 -19.28
C SER A 33 6.94 -6.58 -18.48
N VAL A 34 8.07 -5.89 -18.65
CA VAL A 34 9.36 -6.29 -18.06
C VAL A 34 9.98 -5.15 -17.26
N ALA A 35 10.61 -5.49 -16.13
CA ALA A 35 11.49 -4.60 -15.37
C ALA A 35 12.82 -5.30 -15.04
N PHE A 36 13.88 -4.52 -14.91
CA PHE A 36 15.19 -4.96 -14.43
C PHE A 36 15.59 -4.15 -13.21
N TYR A 37 15.97 -4.84 -12.12
CA TYR A 37 16.40 -4.21 -10.87
C TYR A 37 17.50 -5.01 -10.16
N TYR A 38 18.73 -4.51 -10.16
CA TYR A 38 19.92 -5.17 -9.56
C TYR A 38 20.41 -4.50 -8.27
N GLY A 39 19.70 -3.50 -7.75
CA GLY A 39 20.01 -2.94 -6.42
C GLY A 39 19.65 -3.90 -5.29
N ASN A 40 20.38 -3.85 -4.16
CA ASN A 40 20.23 -4.74 -3.02
C ASN A 40 18.91 -4.61 -2.23
N HIS A 41 18.13 -3.55 -2.46
CA HIS A 41 16.85 -3.29 -1.79
C HIS A 41 15.71 -3.06 -2.80
N ALA A 42 15.48 -4.05 -3.66
CA ALA A 42 14.42 -4.04 -4.66
C ALA A 42 13.05 -3.67 -4.06
N PRO A 43 12.33 -2.70 -4.66
CA PRO A 43 10.98 -2.34 -4.23
C PRO A 43 9.97 -3.41 -4.72
N LEU A 44 9.94 -4.55 -4.03
CA LEU A 44 9.22 -5.75 -4.48
C LEU A 44 7.73 -5.51 -4.69
N ASP A 45 7.07 -4.73 -3.81
CA ASP A 45 5.65 -4.41 -3.99
C ASP A 45 5.42 -3.66 -5.31
N GLU A 46 6.17 -2.58 -5.57
CA GLU A 46 6.08 -1.80 -6.81
C GLU A 46 6.42 -2.62 -8.06
N LEU A 47 7.41 -3.52 -7.97
CA LEU A 47 7.82 -4.38 -9.07
C LEU A 47 6.71 -5.37 -9.49
N LYS A 48 5.72 -5.65 -8.64
CA LYS A 48 4.55 -6.49 -9.03
C LYS A 48 3.69 -5.88 -10.14
N ALA A 49 3.92 -4.62 -10.49
CA ALA A 49 3.34 -4.01 -11.69
C ALA A 49 3.72 -4.73 -13.00
N PHE A 50 4.85 -5.43 -13.03
CA PHE A 50 5.40 -6.06 -14.23
C PHE A 50 5.19 -7.57 -14.23
N ASP A 51 5.05 -8.16 -15.41
CA ASP A 51 4.87 -9.60 -15.57
C ASP A 51 6.16 -10.37 -15.31
N VAL A 52 7.30 -9.78 -15.72
CA VAL A 52 8.64 -10.31 -15.50
C VAL A 52 9.52 -9.26 -14.84
N VAL A 53 10.20 -9.66 -13.78
CA VAL A 53 11.14 -8.79 -13.06
C VAL A 53 12.48 -9.49 -12.93
N VAL A 54 13.49 -9.00 -13.63
CA VAL A 54 14.85 -9.54 -13.56
C VAL A 54 15.60 -8.91 -12.39
N VAL A 55 16.14 -9.74 -11.50
CA VAL A 55 16.86 -9.31 -10.29
C VAL A 55 18.21 -10.00 -10.17
N GLU A 56 19.11 -9.38 -9.41
CA GLU A 56 20.35 -10.03 -8.94
C GLU A 56 19.99 -11.02 -7.81
N PRO A 57 20.09 -12.35 -8.04
CA PRO A 57 19.66 -13.35 -7.06
C PRO A 57 20.48 -13.36 -5.76
N ASP A 58 21.72 -12.87 -5.78
CA ASP A 58 22.59 -12.86 -4.59
C ASP A 58 22.14 -11.85 -3.51
N HIS A 59 21.08 -11.07 -3.75
CA HIS A 59 20.48 -10.15 -2.79
C HIS A 59 19.42 -10.79 -1.86
N GLY A 60 19.21 -12.11 -1.93
CA GLY A 60 18.45 -12.86 -0.92
C GLY A 60 16.93 -12.72 -1.02
N TYR A 61 16.40 -12.41 -2.20
CA TYR A 61 14.95 -12.35 -2.44
C TYR A 61 14.30 -13.75 -2.36
N ASP A 62 13.05 -13.80 -1.89
CA ASP A 62 12.23 -15.00 -1.92
C ASP A 62 11.30 -14.99 -3.17
N PRO A 63 11.65 -15.71 -4.25
CA PRO A 63 10.81 -15.76 -5.46
C PRO A 63 9.49 -16.50 -5.25
N GLN A 64 9.37 -17.38 -4.24
CA GLN A 64 8.12 -18.10 -3.97
C GLN A 64 7.11 -17.18 -3.29
N ALA A 65 7.56 -16.43 -2.27
CA ALA A 65 6.73 -15.43 -1.60
C ALA A 65 6.36 -14.26 -2.53
N TYR A 66 7.22 -13.92 -3.49
CA TYR A 66 6.96 -12.87 -4.47
C TYR A 66 5.89 -13.25 -5.52
N ARG A 67 5.97 -14.49 -6.04
CA ARG A 67 5.20 -14.92 -7.21
C ARG A 67 3.70 -14.71 -7.03
N SER A 68 3.08 -14.11 -8.05
CA SER A 68 1.62 -13.97 -8.15
C SER A 68 1.12 -14.53 -9.48
N SER A 69 -0.19 -14.46 -9.75
CA SER A 69 -0.74 -14.89 -11.05
C SER A 69 -0.19 -14.09 -12.24
N ASN A 70 0.30 -12.87 -11.99
CA ASN A 70 0.63 -11.89 -13.02
C ASN A 70 2.06 -11.33 -12.87
N SER A 71 2.90 -11.87 -11.98
CA SER A 71 4.26 -11.34 -11.77
C SER A 71 5.19 -12.38 -11.18
N GLU A 72 6.42 -12.46 -11.72
CA GLU A 72 7.43 -13.44 -11.32
C GLU A 72 8.85 -12.85 -11.38
N LEU A 73 9.70 -13.24 -10.42
CA LEU A 73 11.13 -12.90 -10.43
C LEU A 73 11.91 -13.83 -11.35
N PHE A 74 12.76 -13.24 -12.17
CA PHE A 74 13.77 -13.90 -12.98
C PHE A 74 15.14 -13.60 -12.39
N ALA A 75 16.02 -14.60 -12.34
CA ALA A 75 17.38 -14.40 -11.84
C ALA A 75 18.32 -14.01 -12.99
N TYR A 76 19.14 -12.98 -12.78
CA TYR A 76 20.30 -12.68 -13.62
C TYR A 76 21.33 -13.80 -13.54
N VAL A 77 21.82 -14.27 -14.69
CA VAL A 77 22.88 -15.27 -14.80
C VAL A 77 23.79 -14.94 -15.98
N SER A 78 25.08 -14.75 -15.71
CA SER A 78 26.11 -14.62 -16.76
C SER A 78 26.60 -16.02 -17.17
N LEU A 79 26.61 -16.32 -18.47
CA LEU A 79 27.03 -17.63 -19.01
C LEU A 79 28.32 -17.57 -19.84
N GLY A 80 28.63 -16.43 -20.46
CA GLY A 80 29.89 -16.21 -21.17
C GLY A 80 31.03 -15.79 -20.25
N GLU A 81 30.69 -15.19 -19.11
CA GLU A 81 31.67 -14.65 -18.16
C GLU A 81 31.32 -15.00 -16.71
N PHE A 82 32.30 -14.91 -15.82
CA PHE A 82 32.08 -14.92 -14.37
C PHE A 82 32.99 -13.93 -13.65
N THR A 83 32.55 -13.46 -12.49
CA THR A 83 33.34 -12.62 -11.58
C THR A 83 33.84 -13.44 -10.39
N PRO A 84 34.97 -13.09 -9.77
CA PRO A 84 35.49 -13.78 -8.59
C PRO A 84 34.55 -13.76 -7.37
N SER A 85 33.60 -12.82 -7.33
CA SER A 85 32.62 -12.68 -6.25
C SER A 85 31.53 -13.77 -6.28
N ARG A 86 31.32 -14.45 -7.41
CA ARG A 86 30.28 -15.49 -7.51
C ARG A 86 30.65 -16.71 -6.66
N SER A 87 29.67 -17.27 -5.96
CA SER A 87 29.87 -18.42 -5.07
C SER A 87 30.49 -19.64 -5.77
N TYR A 88 30.09 -19.89 -7.02
CA TYR A 88 30.58 -20.98 -7.87
C TYR A 88 31.93 -20.69 -8.55
N ALA A 89 32.47 -19.47 -8.49
CA ALA A 89 33.68 -19.09 -9.23
C ALA A 89 34.89 -19.94 -8.86
N ARG A 90 35.01 -20.32 -7.58
CA ARG A 90 36.12 -21.17 -7.08
C ARG A 90 36.04 -22.62 -7.54
N GLU A 91 34.91 -23.05 -8.10
CA GLU A 91 34.73 -24.39 -8.65
C GLU A 91 35.07 -24.46 -10.14
N ILE A 92 35.31 -23.32 -10.80
CA ILE A 92 35.66 -23.24 -12.21
C ILE A 92 37.17 -23.45 -12.36
N PRO A 93 37.64 -24.48 -13.10
CA PRO A 93 39.06 -24.69 -13.36
C PRO A 93 39.66 -23.55 -14.21
N ASP A 94 40.89 -23.13 -13.89
CA ASP A 94 41.62 -22.14 -14.69
C ASP A 94 41.75 -22.53 -16.17
N SER A 95 41.79 -23.84 -16.47
CA SER A 95 41.83 -24.36 -17.83
C SER A 95 40.57 -24.08 -18.66
N TRP A 96 39.47 -23.65 -18.03
CA TRP A 96 38.24 -23.26 -18.69
C TRP A 96 38.17 -21.77 -19.00
N VAL A 97 39.14 -20.98 -18.56
CA VAL A 97 39.19 -19.53 -18.81
C VAL A 97 39.88 -19.25 -20.15
N LEU A 98 39.16 -18.61 -21.06
CA LEU A 98 39.62 -18.29 -22.42
C LEU A 98 40.28 -16.90 -22.50
N GLY A 99 39.94 -16.00 -21.59
CA GLY A 99 40.48 -14.64 -21.53
C GLY A 99 39.83 -13.82 -20.42
N SER A 100 40.03 -12.51 -20.43
CA SER A 100 39.43 -11.59 -19.47
C SER A 100 38.78 -10.39 -20.18
N ASN A 101 37.73 -9.86 -19.56
CA ASN A 101 37.09 -8.62 -19.97
C ASN A 101 37.41 -7.53 -18.94
N THR A 102 38.39 -6.70 -19.28
CA THR A 102 38.95 -5.69 -18.36
C THR A 102 37.97 -4.56 -18.04
N GLN A 103 36.90 -4.36 -18.82
CA GLN A 103 35.89 -3.34 -18.54
C GLN A 103 34.95 -3.73 -17.40
N TRP A 104 34.80 -5.02 -17.16
CA TRP A 104 33.87 -5.60 -16.18
C TRP A 104 34.57 -6.43 -15.09
N ASP A 105 35.91 -6.46 -15.11
CA ASP A 105 36.74 -7.26 -14.20
C ASP A 105 36.28 -8.72 -14.09
N SER A 106 35.95 -9.30 -15.25
CA SER A 106 35.39 -10.64 -15.39
C SER A 106 36.28 -11.53 -16.24
N SER A 107 36.13 -12.85 -16.05
CA SER A 107 36.82 -13.88 -16.82
C SER A 107 35.90 -14.50 -17.85
N ILE A 108 36.36 -14.63 -19.10
CA ILE A 108 35.61 -15.20 -20.23
C ILE A 108 35.77 -16.72 -20.20
N ILE A 109 34.66 -17.45 -20.21
CA ILE A 109 34.62 -18.92 -20.22
C ILE A 109 34.77 -19.46 -21.64
N ASP A 110 35.62 -20.47 -21.81
CA ASP A 110 35.68 -21.29 -23.01
C ASP A 110 34.43 -22.18 -23.11
N GLN A 111 33.49 -21.82 -23.98
CA GLN A 111 32.22 -22.54 -24.14
C GLN A 111 32.41 -23.95 -24.73
N ARG A 112 33.60 -24.29 -25.22
CA ARG A 112 33.92 -25.60 -25.81
C ARG A 112 34.17 -26.70 -24.78
N GLN A 113 34.31 -26.34 -23.51
CA GLN A 113 34.56 -27.29 -22.43
C GLN A 113 33.36 -28.24 -22.28
N ASN A 114 33.60 -29.55 -22.32
CA ASN A 114 32.53 -30.56 -22.37
C ASN A 114 31.64 -30.52 -21.11
N GLU A 115 32.26 -30.23 -19.97
CA GLU A 115 31.62 -30.23 -18.65
C GLU A 115 30.88 -28.90 -18.35
N TRP A 116 31.16 -27.83 -19.11
CA TRP A 116 30.59 -26.51 -18.85
C TRP A 116 29.06 -26.49 -18.93
N ALA A 117 28.48 -27.16 -19.94
CA ALA A 117 27.03 -27.22 -20.10
C ALA A 117 26.32 -27.93 -18.93
N SER A 118 26.92 -28.97 -18.35
CA SER A 118 26.42 -29.58 -17.12
C SER A 118 26.66 -28.69 -15.90
N PHE A 119 27.83 -28.06 -15.81
CA PHE A 119 28.18 -27.18 -14.69
C PHE A 119 27.21 -26.00 -14.59
N ALA A 120 26.96 -25.29 -15.68
CA ALA A 120 26.01 -24.17 -15.71
C ALA A 120 24.61 -24.61 -15.26
N ALA A 121 24.12 -25.75 -15.76
CA ALA A 121 22.78 -26.21 -15.42
C ALA A 121 22.67 -26.75 -13.97
N ASP A 122 23.69 -27.43 -13.47
CA ASP A 122 23.64 -28.11 -12.16
C ASP A 122 24.14 -27.23 -11.01
N ARG A 123 25.17 -26.41 -11.25
CA ARG A 123 25.85 -25.59 -10.24
C ARG A 123 25.42 -24.12 -10.23
N ILE A 124 24.97 -23.58 -11.35
CA ILE A 124 24.49 -22.19 -11.43
C ILE A 124 22.96 -22.14 -11.39
N ILE A 125 22.29 -22.80 -12.32
CA ILE A 125 20.81 -22.80 -12.40
C ILE A 125 20.17 -23.63 -11.28
N GLY A 126 20.74 -24.81 -10.96
CA GLY A 126 20.15 -25.73 -9.98
C GLY A 126 19.90 -25.16 -8.58
N PRO A 127 20.86 -24.45 -7.95
CA PRO A 127 20.63 -23.78 -6.68
C PRO A 127 19.50 -22.73 -6.73
N LEU A 128 19.47 -21.91 -7.78
CA LEU A 128 18.44 -20.87 -7.95
C LEU A 128 17.05 -21.48 -8.22
N TRP A 129 16.98 -22.57 -8.99
CA TRP A 129 15.76 -23.34 -9.20
C TRP A 129 15.20 -23.89 -7.88
N LYS A 130 16.07 -24.40 -7.00
CA LYS A 130 15.70 -24.88 -5.66
C LYS A 130 15.19 -23.75 -4.77
N GLN A 131 15.77 -22.54 -4.86
CA GLN A 131 15.26 -21.36 -4.15
C GLN A 131 13.85 -20.97 -4.63
N GLY A 132 13.55 -21.20 -5.91
CA GLY A 132 12.19 -21.09 -6.44
C GLY A 132 12.08 -20.29 -7.74
N TYR A 133 13.18 -19.79 -8.31
CA TYR A 133 13.17 -19.14 -9.62
C TYR A 133 12.70 -20.11 -10.71
N ARG A 134 11.91 -19.62 -11.66
CA ARG A 134 11.46 -20.39 -12.85
C ARG A 134 11.81 -19.67 -14.17
N GLY A 135 12.42 -18.51 -14.07
CA GLY A 135 12.92 -17.74 -15.20
C GLY A 135 14.33 -17.24 -14.96
N PHE A 136 15.12 -17.16 -16.03
CA PHE A 136 16.50 -16.68 -15.99
C PHE A 136 16.77 -15.71 -17.13
N PHE A 137 17.48 -14.63 -16.83
CA PHE A 137 18.05 -13.73 -17.82
C PHE A 137 19.52 -14.12 -18.02
N LEU A 138 19.83 -14.61 -19.21
CA LEU A 138 21.13 -15.16 -19.58
C LEU A 138 21.95 -14.10 -20.30
N ASP A 139 23.00 -13.66 -19.63
CA ASP A 139 23.87 -12.58 -20.09
C ASP A 139 25.21 -13.08 -20.66
N THR A 140 25.96 -12.16 -21.26
CA THR A 140 27.32 -12.35 -21.81
C THR A 140 27.42 -13.40 -22.93
N LEU A 141 26.33 -13.60 -23.67
CA LEU A 141 26.23 -14.61 -24.73
C LEU A 141 27.09 -14.30 -25.98
N ASP A 142 27.72 -13.13 -26.03
CA ASP A 142 28.54 -12.62 -27.12
C ASP A 142 29.99 -12.27 -26.68
N SER A 143 30.34 -12.48 -25.40
CA SER A 143 31.67 -12.15 -24.87
C SER A 143 32.82 -12.89 -25.54
N TYR A 144 32.56 -14.05 -26.16
CA TYR A 144 33.56 -14.79 -26.91
C TYR A 144 34.12 -14.00 -28.11
N HIS A 145 33.42 -12.97 -28.62
CA HIS A 145 33.95 -12.10 -29.69
C HIS A 145 35.22 -11.35 -29.29
N LEU A 146 35.48 -11.15 -27.99
CA LEU A 146 36.69 -10.50 -27.49
C LEU A 146 37.95 -11.34 -27.68
N VAL A 147 37.80 -12.67 -27.82
CA VAL A 147 38.91 -13.65 -27.84
C VAL A 147 38.91 -14.52 -29.10
N ALA A 148 37.74 -14.82 -29.67
CA ALA A 148 37.59 -15.62 -30.89
C ALA A 148 37.50 -14.70 -32.12
N HIS A 149 38.56 -14.70 -32.94
CA HIS A 149 38.66 -13.79 -34.09
C HIS A 149 38.34 -14.45 -35.44
N THR A 150 38.53 -15.77 -35.55
CA THR A 150 38.24 -16.52 -36.79
C THR A 150 36.80 -17.06 -36.81
N PRO A 151 36.18 -17.21 -37.99
CA PRO A 151 34.84 -17.82 -38.11
C PRO A 151 34.75 -19.20 -37.46
N GLU A 152 35.79 -20.03 -37.60
CA GLU A 152 35.83 -21.38 -37.03
C GLU A 152 35.86 -21.35 -35.49
N GLN A 153 36.64 -20.46 -34.89
CA GLN A 153 36.67 -20.29 -33.43
C GLN A 153 35.33 -19.79 -32.90
N LYS A 154 34.69 -18.84 -33.59
CA LYS A 154 33.36 -18.32 -33.21
C LYS A 154 32.30 -19.40 -33.28
N ALA A 155 32.23 -20.15 -34.38
CA ALA A 155 31.29 -21.26 -34.54
C ALA A 155 31.46 -22.36 -33.46
N GLN A 156 32.69 -22.62 -33.00
CA GLN A 156 32.94 -23.54 -31.89
C GLN A 156 32.38 -23.02 -30.55
N GLN A 157 32.54 -21.72 -30.27
CA GLN A 157 32.01 -21.09 -29.06
C GLN A 157 30.46 -21.04 -29.11
N GLU A 158 29.89 -20.65 -30.24
CA GLU A 158 28.44 -20.64 -30.50
C GLU A 158 27.83 -22.03 -30.28
N HIS A 159 28.44 -23.08 -30.83
CA HIS A 159 27.98 -24.46 -30.64
C HIS A 159 28.05 -24.90 -29.17
N GLY A 160 29.11 -24.51 -28.44
CA GLY A 160 29.24 -24.75 -27.01
C GLY A 160 28.15 -24.06 -26.20
N LEU A 161 27.89 -22.78 -26.49
CA LEU A 161 26.85 -22.00 -25.81
C LEU A 161 25.43 -22.54 -26.09
N ALA A 162 25.16 -22.97 -27.33
CA ALA A 162 23.90 -23.62 -27.66
C ALA A 162 23.68 -24.92 -26.84
N LYS A 163 24.73 -25.71 -26.62
CA LYS A 163 24.68 -26.90 -25.74
C LYS A 163 24.39 -26.54 -24.29
N VAL A 164 24.90 -25.41 -23.79
CA VAL A 164 24.58 -24.92 -22.43
C VAL A 164 23.07 -24.68 -22.31
N ILE A 165 22.48 -23.96 -23.26
CA ILE A 165 21.04 -23.65 -23.24
C ILE A 165 20.19 -24.93 -23.33
N GLN A 166 20.54 -25.84 -24.26
CA GLN A 166 19.88 -27.14 -24.39
C GLN A 166 20.00 -27.99 -23.12
N SER A 167 21.16 -27.97 -22.46
CA SER A 167 21.41 -28.66 -21.19
C SER A 167 20.52 -28.12 -20.07
N ILE A 168 20.41 -26.79 -19.95
CA ILE A 168 19.52 -26.12 -18.98
C ILE A 168 18.07 -26.54 -19.25
N LYS A 169 17.60 -26.44 -20.49
CA LYS A 169 16.22 -26.80 -20.86
C LYS A 169 15.92 -28.28 -20.65
N GLY A 170 16.89 -29.16 -20.92
CA GLY A 170 16.76 -30.60 -20.69
C GLY A 170 16.60 -30.96 -19.21
N ARG A 171 17.30 -30.25 -18.31
CA ARG A 171 17.19 -30.43 -16.85
C ARG A 171 15.97 -29.76 -16.23
N TYR A 172 15.57 -28.61 -16.77
CA TYR A 172 14.44 -27.82 -16.28
C TYR A 172 13.48 -27.49 -17.44
N PRO A 173 12.62 -28.44 -17.87
CA PRO A 173 11.79 -28.27 -19.06
C PRO A 173 10.85 -27.05 -19.04
N GLU A 174 10.38 -26.64 -17.86
CA GLU A 174 9.47 -25.50 -17.68
C GLU A 174 10.18 -24.15 -17.57
N VAL A 175 11.51 -24.12 -17.61
CA VAL A 175 12.29 -22.88 -17.45
C VAL A 175 12.01 -21.90 -18.58
N LYS A 176 11.86 -20.62 -18.23
CA LYS A 176 11.78 -19.50 -19.17
C LYS A 176 13.15 -18.82 -19.26
N LEU A 177 13.69 -18.67 -20.47
CA LEU A 177 15.01 -18.10 -20.69
C LEU A 177 14.92 -16.82 -21.50
N ILE A 178 15.36 -15.71 -20.94
CA ILE A 178 15.56 -14.46 -21.67
C ILE A 178 17.03 -14.40 -22.05
N LEU A 179 17.34 -14.31 -23.34
CA LEU A 179 18.72 -14.23 -23.83
C LEU A 179 19.08 -12.75 -24.04
N ASN A 180 20.18 -12.26 -23.45
CA ASN A 180 20.73 -10.96 -23.84
C ASN A 180 21.55 -11.15 -25.13
N ARG A 181 21.06 -10.59 -26.23
CA ARG A 181 21.59 -10.79 -27.59
C ARG A 181 21.60 -12.27 -27.98
N GLY A 182 22.79 -12.86 -28.18
CA GLY A 182 22.96 -14.25 -28.60
C GLY A 182 22.36 -14.55 -29.98
N PHE A 183 22.36 -13.59 -30.90
CA PHE A 183 21.68 -13.72 -32.20
C PHE A 183 22.20 -14.89 -33.04
N GLU A 184 23.50 -15.18 -32.92
CA GLU A 184 24.22 -16.21 -33.66
C GLU A 184 23.77 -17.64 -33.27
N ILE A 185 23.33 -17.84 -32.03
CA ILE A 185 22.90 -19.15 -31.54
C ILE A 185 21.38 -19.39 -31.67
N LEU A 186 20.59 -18.33 -31.87
CA LEU A 186 19.13 -18.42 -32.01
C LEU A 186 18.63 -19.44 -33.05
N PRO A 187 19.27 -19.62 -34.23
CA PRO A 187 18.86 -20.67 -35.17
C PRO A 187 18.80 -22.07 -34.55
N THR A 188 19.57 -22.32 -33.48
CA THR A 188 19.64 -23.60 -32.78
C THR A 188 18.78 -23.65 -31.52
N VAL A 189 18.54 -22.52 -30.85
CA VAL A 189 17.95 -22.50 -29.50
C VAL A 189 16.63 -21.75 -29.40
N ALA A 190 16.10 -21.19 -30.49
CA ALA A 190 14.89 -20.37 -30.45
C ALA A 190 13.68 -21.07 -29.80
N GLU A 191 13.51 -22.38 -29.99
CA GLU A 191 12.42 -23.16 -29.36
C GLU A 191 12.56 -23.29 -27.82
N HIS A 192 13.72 -22.96 -27.27
CA HIS A 192 13.99 -22.97 -25.83
C HIS A 192 13.98 -21.56 -25.21
N THR A 193 13.81 -20.53 -26.03
CA THR A 193 13.89 -19.11 -25.63
C THR A 193 12.50 -18.55 -25.34
N PHE A 194 12.39 -17.78 -24.26
CA PHE A 194 11.17 -17.08 -23.87
C PHE A 194 11.11 -15.67 -24.48
N ALA A 195 12.23 -14.93 -24.47
CA ALA A 195 12.37 -13.61 -25.09
C ALA A 195 13.84 -13.31 -25.38
N VAL A 196 14.11 -12.28 -26.19
CA VAL A 196 15.48 -11.79 -26.47
C VAL A 196 15.59 -10.33 -26.08
N ALA A 197 16.57 -9.99 -25.25
CA ALA A 197 16.88 -8.62 -24.87
C ALA A 197 18.11 -8.09 -25.64
N ALA A 198 18.28 -6.78 -25.70
CA ALA A 198 19.52 -6.17 -26.13
C ALA A 198 19.78 -4.79 -25.52
N GLU A 199 21.06 -4.50 -25.32
CA GLU A 199 21.60 -3.22 -24.84
C GLU A 199 22.52 -2.61 -25.90
N SER A 200 22.32 -1.39 -26.40
CA SER A 200 21.15 -0.52 -26.25
C SER A 200 20.72 -0.02 -27.64
N LEU A 201 19.46 0.41 -27.78
CA LEU A 201 18.88 0.75 -29.08
C LEU A 201 19.04 2.25 -29.43
N PHE A 202 18.79 3.17 -28.49
CA PHE A 202 18.88 4.61 -28.73
C PHE A 202 19.85 5.33 -27.78
N ARG A 203 19.88 4.90 -26.51
CA ARG A 203 20.67 5.50 -25.43
C ARG A 203 21.42 4.40 -24.71
N GLY A 204 22.75 4.46 -24.75
CA GLY A 204 23.62 3.44 -24.20
C GLY A 204 24.50 3.96 -23.07
N TRP A 205 25.29 3.04 -22.52
CA TRP A 205 26.30 3.32 -21.51
C TRP A 205 27.67 2.86 -22.01
N ASP A 206 28.65 3.77 -21.99
CA ASP A 206 30.05 3.47 -22.27
C ASP A 206 30.75 3.15 -20.95
N GLN A 207 30.90 1.86 -20.65
CA GLN A 207 31.49 1.37 -19.39
C GLN A 207 32.95 1.84 -19.23
N GLY A 208 33.74 1.81 -20.30
CA GLY A 208 35.15 2.21 -20.26
C GLY A 208 35.36 3.69 -19.95
N ARG A 209 34.41 4.56 -20.33
CA ARG A 209 34.46 6.00 -20.03
C ARG A 209 33.48 6.46 -18.94
N ALA A 210 32.73 5.53 -18.35
CA ALA A 210 31.68 5.77 -17.37
C ALA A 210 30.74 6.94 -17.75
N ARG A 211 30.18 6.92 -18.97
CA ARG A 211 29.31 7.99 -19.47
C ARG A 211 28.14 7.48 -20.31
N TYR A 212 27.03 8.22 -20.25
CA TYR A 212 25.88 8.02 -21.14
C TYR A 212 26.25 8.43 -22.57
N ILE A 213 25.81 7.64 -23.54
CA ILE A 213 26.05 7.87 -24.97
C ILE A 213 24.77 7.73 -25.79
N GLU A 214 24.73 8.39 -26.94
CA GLU A 214 23.76 8.08 -27.99
C GLU A 214 24.30 6.94 -28.85
N VAL A 215 23.45 5.95 -29.12
CA VAL A 215 23.80 4.83 -30.00
C VAL A 215 23.94 5.35 -31.43
N SER A 216 25.02 4.97 -32.11
CA SER A 216 25.28 5.45 -33.47
C SER A 216 24.19 4.97 -34.44
N GLU A 217 23.95 5.71 -35.52
CA GLU A 217 22.95 5.31 -36.52
C GLU A 217 23.21 3.90 -37.06
N VAL A 218 24.48 3.58 -37.31
CA VAL A 218 24.90 2.29 -37.88
C VAL A 218 24.62 1.16 -36.90
N ASP A 219 25.03 1.31 -35.63
CA ASP A 219 24.81 0.28 -34.62
C ASP A 219 23.32 0.10 -34.32
N ARG A 220 22.56 1.21 -34.30
CA ARG A 220 21.12 1.19 -34.09
C ARG A 220 20.39 0.46 -35.22
N GLN A 221 20.73 0.75 -36.47
CA GLN A 221 20.12 0.08 -37.63
C GLN A 221 20.42 -1.42 -37.61
N TRP A 222 21.68 -1.78 -37.37
CA TRP A 222 22.08 -3.18 -37.24
C TRP A 222 21.30 -3.89 -36.13
N LEU A 223 21.25 -3.31 -34.92
CA LEU A 223 20.57 -3.94 -33.79
C LEU A 223 19.06 -4.04 -34.02
N LEU A 224 18.45 -3.00 -34.59
CA LEU A 224 17.03 -3.02 -34.93
C LEU A 224 16.71 -4.13 -35.94
N GLU A 225 17.55 -4.30 -36.97
CA GLU A 225 17.39 -5.40 -37.93
C GLU A 225 17.47 -6.77 -37.28
N GLN A 226 18.40 -6.97 -36.33
CA GLN A 226 18.50 -8.22 -35.55
C GLN A 226 17.22 -8.47 -34.75
N LEU A 227 16.77 -7.50 -33.95
CA LEU A 227 15.56 -7.64 -33.12
C LEU A 227 14.31 -7.90 -33.96
N LEU A 228 14.14 -7.18 -35.08
CA LEU A 228 13.03 -7.41 -36.00
C LEU A 228 13.15 -8.77 -36.73
N ASN A 229 14.36 -9.26 -36.98
CA ASN A 229 14.55 -10.61 -37.50
C ASN A 229 14.13 -11.67 -36.47
N VAL A 230 14.44 -11.47 -35.19
CA VAL A 230 14.00 -12.37 -34.11
C VAL A 230 12.48 -12.48 -34.07
N GLN A 231 11.77 -11.35 -34.11
CA GLN A 231 10.30 -11.34 -34.13
C GLN A 231 9.74 -12.02 -35.39
N ARG A 232 10.27 -11.70 -36.58
CA ARG A 232 9.75 -12.23 -37.85
C ARG A 232 10.00 -13.72 -38.03
N THR A 233 11.18 -14.20 -37.64
CA THR A 233 11.63 -15.57 -37.90
C THR A 233 11.24 -16.52 -36.78
N TYR A 234 11.40 -16.09 -35.52
CA TYR A 234 11.20 -16.96 -34.36
C TYR A 234 9.92 -16.65 -33.57
N GLN A 235 9.22 -15.55 -33.89
CA GLN A 235 8.00 -15.12 -33.18
C GLN A 235 8.22 -14.93 -31.67
N LEU A 236 9.43 -14.52 -31.29
CA LEU A 236 9.81 -14.26 -29.90
C LEU A 236 9.64 -12.76 -29.56
N PRO A 237 9.14 -12.43 -28.36
CA PRO A 237 9.18 -11.06 -27.84
C PRO A 237 10.62 -10.56 -27.74
N VAL A 238 10.79 -9.26 -27.99
CA VAL A 238 12.10 -8.59 -27.92
C VAL A 238 12.07 -7.41 -26.97
N ILE A 239 13.16 -7.23 -26.22
CA ILE A 239 13.30 -6.22 -25.17
C ILE A 239 14.50 -5.33 -25.52
N ALA A 240 14.34 -4.02 -25.42
CA ALA A 240 15.44 -3.07 -25.53
C ALA A 240 15.68 -2.39 -24.17
N ILE A 241 16.92 -2.50 -23.68
CA ILE A 241 17.37 -1.91 -22.43
C ILE A 241 18.25 -0.71 -22.75
N ASP A 242 17.77 0.48 -22.40
CA ASP A 242 18.40 1.77 -22.72
C ASP A 242 18.75 2.55 -21.44
N TYR A 243 19.77 3.39 -21.52
CA TYR A 243 20.37 4.04 -20.35
C TYR A 243 20.29 5.55 -20.40
N LEU A 244 19.67 6.16 -19.39
CA LEU A 244 19.60 7.61 -19.21
C LEU A 244 19.78 7.97 -17.72
N PRO A 245 20.32 9.17 -17.42
CA PRO A 245 20.50 9.60 -16.05
C PRO A 245 19.14 9.85 -15.34
N PRO A 246 19.06 9.69 -14.01
CA PRO A 246 17.80 9.76 -13.25
C PRO A 246 16.95 11.01 -13.48
N HIS A 247 17.59 12.17 -13.61
CA HIS A 247 16.92 13.46 -13.80
C HIS A 247 16.25 13.62 -15.19
N GLN A 248 16.55 12.74 -16.15
CA GLN A 248 16.00 12.80 -17.52
C GLN A 248 14.79 11.88 -17.74
N ARG A 249 13.93 11.69 -16.72
CA ARG A 249 12.72 10.84 -16.82
C ARG A 249 11.83 11.15 -18.01
N GLN A 250 11.66 12.42 -18.38
CA GLN A 250 10.83 12.76 -19.54
C GLN A 250 11.47 12.30 -20.86
N ALA A 251 12.79 12.36 -20.98
CA ALA A 251 13.50 11.79 -22.12
C ALA A 251 13.40 10.26 -22.12
N ALA A 252 13.50 9.62 -20.96
CA ALA A 252 13.31 8.18 -20.81
C ALA A 252 11.91 7.72 -21.26
N ARG A 253 10.84 8.47 -20.92
CA ARG A 253 9.49 8.24 -21.47
C ARG A 253 9.40 8.40 -22.99
N ASN A 254 10.16 9.33 -23.56
CA ASN A 254 10.17 9.51 -25.01
C ASN A 254 10.88 8.35 -25.70
N VAL A 255 12.01 7.89 -25.16
CA VAL A 255 12.74 6.71 -25.65
C VAL A 255 11.89 5.45 -25.52
N ALA A 256 11.30 5.20 -24.35
CA ALA A 256 10.43 4.05 -24.13
C ALA A 256 9.25 4.02 -25.12
N ARG A 257 8.58 5.15 -25.34
CA ARG A 257 7.51 5.24 -26.36
C ARG A 257 8.00 4.99 -27.77
N HIS A 258 9.20 5.47 -28.12
CA HIS A 258 9.80 5.21 -29.43
C HIS A 258 10.03 3.71 -29.63
N ILE A 259 10.66 3.06 -28.65
CA ILE A 259 10.90 1.62 -28.64
C ILE A 259 9.56 0.85 -28.77
N GLN A 260 8.52 1.23 -28.02
CA GLN A 260 7.19 0.61 -28.14
C GLN A 260 6.57 0.76 -29.52
N HIS A 261 6.72 1.92 -30.18
CA HIS A 261 6.19 2.12 -31.53
C HIS A 261 6.88 1.22 -32.58
N LEU A 262 8.06 0.70 -32.27
CA LEU A 262 8.75 -0.30 -33.10
C LEU A 262 8.28 -1.74 -32.81
N GLY A 263 7.34 -1.93 -31.88
CA GLY A 263 6.88 -3.25 -31.45
C GLY A 263 7.88 -3.96 -30.52
N ILE A 264 8.72 -3.21 -29.81
CA ILE A 264 9.74 -3.72 -28.90
C ILE A 264 9.37 -3.34 -27.46
N ILE A 265 9.63 -4.22 -26.50
CA ILE A 265 9.38 -3.97 -25.07
C ILE A 265 10.50 -3.06 -24.52
N PRO A 266 10.21 -1.84 -24.04
CA PRO A 266 11.24 -0.97 -23.49
C PRO A 266 11.53 -1.27 -22.01
N TRP A 267 12.78 -1.04 -21.62
CA TRP A 267 13.15 -0.72 -20.25
C TRP A 267 14.25 0.34 -20.27
N VAL A 268 13.95 1.55 -19.78
CA VAL A 268 14.91 2.66 -19.74
C VAL A 268 15.26 2.99 -18.29
N SER A 269 16.53 2.83 -17.90
CA SER A 269 16.98 3.01 -16.51
C SER A 269 18.43 3.54 -16.41
N THR A 270 19.04 3.43 -15.24
CA THR A 270 20.49 3.64 -15.01
C THR A 270 21.28 2.37 -15.36
N PRO A 271 22.58 2.47 -15.72
CA PRO A 271 23.41 1.31 -16.03
C PRO A 271 23.61 0.36 -14.84
N GLN A 272 23.46 0.85 -13.61
CA GLN A 272 23.48 0.01 -12.40
C GLN A 272 22.19 -0.80 -12.23
N LEU A 273 21.11 -0.45 -12.95
CA LEU A 273 19.78 -1.04 -12.81
C LEU A 273 19.28 -1.01 -11.35
N ASP A 274 19.64 0.01 -10.57
CA ASP A 274 19.28 0.17 -9.16
C ASP A 274 18.13 1.17 -8.94
N MET A 275 17.45 1.55 -10.02
CA MET A 275 16.38 2.54 -10.07
C MET A 275 15.14 1.97 -10.75
N MET A 276 13.96 2.44 -10.30
CA MET A 276 12.69 2.19 -10.99
C MET A 276 12.68 2.91 -12.35
N GLY A 277 12.93 2.13 -13.40
CA GLY A 277 12.98 2.59 -14.79
C GLY A 277 11.63 2.95 -15.40
N ILE A 278 11.66 3.27 -16.69
CA ILE A 278 10.48 3.51 -17.52
C ILE A 278 10.37 2.36 -18.53
N GLY A 279 9.30 1.58 -18.42
CA GLY A 279 8.97 0.54 -19.39
C GLY A 279 7.67 0.82 -20.14
N ALA A 280 7.05 -0.24 -20.64
CA ALA A 280 5.73 -0.15 -21.24
C ALA A 280 4.64 0.24 -20.23
N LEU A 281 4.87 -0.19 -18.99
CA LEU A 281 4.19 0.28 -17.79
C LEU A 281 5.13 1.22 -17.02
N GLU A 282 4.59 2.34 -16.57
CA GLU A 282 5.26 3.25 -15.64
C GLU A 282 4.56 3.15 -14.29
N VAL A 283 5.26 2.68 -13.26
CA VAL A 283 4.76 2.73 -11.88
C VAL A 283 4.69 4.18 -11.44
N MET A 284 3.53 4.57 -10.90
CA MET A 284 3.37 5.86 -10.23
C MET A 284 3.82 5.74 -8.79
N PRO A 285 4.83 6.52 -8.35
CA PRO A 285 5.29 6.48 -6.97
C PRO A 285 4.15 6.79 -5.99
N ARG A 286 3.95 5.92 -5.00
CA ARG A 286 3.04 6.17 -3.87
C ARG A 286 3.76 6.39 -2.55
N LYS A 287 5.07 6.13 -2.47
CA LYS A 287 5.85 6.37 -1.25
C LYS A 287 6.32 7.81 -1.18
N VAL A 288 6.35 8.38 0.02
CA VAL A 288 6.98 9.66 0.33
C VAL A 288 8.00 9.41 1.43
N LEU A 289 9.25 9.77 1.18
CA LEU A 289 10.30 9.61 2.18
C LEU A 289 10.16 10.75 3.19
N THR A 290 9.87 10.40 4.44
CA THR A 290 9.60 11.36 5.51
C THR A 290 10.75 11.37 6.50
N LEU A 291 11.27 12.55 6.81
CA LEU A 291 12.42 12.74 7.68
C LEU A 291 12.00 13.48 8.95
N PHE A 292 12.33 12.90 10.09
CA PHE A 292 12.13 13.50 11.42
C PHE A 292 13.43 13.45 12.23
N ASP A 293 13.51 14.21 13.31
CA ASP A 293 14.64 14.18 14.24
C ASP A 293 14.29 13.32 15.47
N GLY A 294 14.86 12.12 15.53
CA GLY A 294 14.64 11.15 16.60
C GLY A 294 15.44 11.43 17.88
N ALA A 295 15.91 12.67 18.10
CA ALA A 295 16.73 12.99 19.27
C ALA A 295 16.01 12.88 20.60
N HIS A 296 14.70 13.20 20.64
CA HIS A 296 13.88 13.05 21.84
C HIS A 296 13.33 11.63 21.96
N ASP A 297 12.80 11.09 20.86
CA ASP A 297 12.31 9.73 20.76
C ASP A 297 12.61 9.18 19.34
N PRO A 298 13.28 8.02 19.21
CA PRO A 298 13.55 7.41 17.91
C PRO A 298 12.33 6.79 17.23
N ASP A 299 11.20 6.63 17.93
CA ASP A 299 9.96 6.13 17.35
C ASP A 299 9.22 7.25 16.60
N PRO A 300 8.96 7.11 15.29
CA PRO A 300 8.27 8.14 14.53
C PRO A 300 6.86 8.44 15.04
N GLU A 301 6.22 7.56 15.81
CA GLU A 301 4.89 7.80 16.38
C GLU A 301 4.83 9.09 17.21
N HIS A 302 5.93 9.43 17.88
CA HIS A 302 6.04 10.61 18.74
C HIS A 302 6.55 11.86 18.03
N SER A 303 6.67 11.81 16.70
CA SER A 303 7.08 12.96 15.90
C SER A 303 5.88 13.84 15.49
N ASP A 304 6.10 15.15 15.41
CA ASP A 304 5.13 16.08 14.81
C ASP A 304 4.82 15.72 13.34
N LEU A 305 5.79 15.09 12.66
CA LEU A 305 5.62 14.59 11.30
C LEU A 305 4.47 13.56 11.26
N HIS A 306 4.54 12.50 12.07
CA HIS A 306 3.48 11.49 12.13
C HIS A 306 2.15 12.10 12.57
N ARG A 307 2.20 12.96 13.60
CA ARG A 307 1.03 13.64 14.15
C ARG A 307 0.26 14.46 13.12
N PHE A 308 0.96 15.20 12.25
CA PHE A 308 0.33 16.20 11.39
C PHE A 308 0.30 15.84 9.90
N LEU A 309 1.25 15.08 9.37
CA LEU A 309 1.41 14.91 7.91
C LEU A 309 1.03 13.53 7.38
N ASP A 310 1.07 12.48 8.20
CA ASP A 310 0.77 11.13 7.73
C ASP A 310 -0.66 11.00 7.22
N PHE A 311 -1.63 11.58 7.93
CA PHE A 311 -3.01 11.54 7.47
C PHE A 311 -3.23 12.33 6.16
N PRO A 312 -2.77 13.59 6.00
CA PRO A 312 -2.82 14.27 4.70
C PRO A 312 -2.22 13.45 3.55
N LEU A 313 -1.07 12.80 3.76
CA LEU A 313 -0.44 11.93 2.77
C LEU A 313 -1.28 10.67 2.48
N ASN A 314 -1.77 10.00 3.52
CA ASN A 314 -2.66 8.84 3.40
C ASN A 314 -3.94 9.20 2.64
N HIS A 315 -4.55 10.34 2.95
CA HIS A 315 -5.72 10.82 2.24
C HIS A 315 -5.40 10.93 0.75
N LEU A 316 -4.28 11.53 0.37
CA LEU A 316 -3.83 11.67 -1.02
C LEU A 316 -3.48 10.34 -1.72
N GLY A 317 -3.48 9.22 -1.00
CA GLY A 317 -3.13 7.91 -1.53
C GLY A 317 -1.65 7.55 -1.36
N TYR A 318 -0.89 8.33 -0.59
CA TYR A 318 0.54 8.14 -0.39
C TYR A 318 0.86 7.47 0.95
N ILE A 319 2.01 6.79 0.97
CA ILE A 319 2.52 6.00 2.09
C ILE A 319 3.78 6.70 2.62
N PRO A 320 3.73 7.30 3.82
CA PRO A 320 4.91 7.82 4.50
C PRO A 320 5.90 6.68 4.82
N GLU A 321 7.17 6.85 4.47
CA GLU A 321 8.26 5.99 4.93
C GLU A 321 9.20 6.81 5.82
N HIS A 322 9.05 6.64 7.13
CA HIS A 322 9.77 7.42 8.14
C HIS A 322 11.23 7.01 8.25
N ARG A 323 12.13 8.00 8.31
CA ARG A 323 13.54 7.84 8.66
C ARG A 323 13.97 8.92 9.64
N ASP A 324 14.64 8.50 10.70
CA ASP A 324 15.36 9.44 11.57
C ASP A 324 16.54 10.02 10.79
N VAL A 325 16.60 11.35 10.65
CA VAL A 325 17.66 12.07 9.95
C VAL A 325 19.06 11.86 10.54
N ARG A 326 19.12 11.42 11.81
CA ARG A 326 20.35 11.05 12.51
C ARG A 326 20.92 9.73 12.00
N SER A 327 20.08 8.84 11.47
CA SER A 327 20.48 7.55 10.88
C SER A 327 21.09 7.71 9.47
N SER A 328 21.52 6.60 8.86
CA SER A 328 21.99 6.61 7.46
C SER A 328 20.82 6.86 6.52
N LEU A 329 21.04 7.73 5.52
CA LEU A 329 20.06 8.03 4.48
C LEU A 329 20.35 7.17 3.25
N PRO A 330 19.33 6.79 2.45
CA PRO A 330 19.55 5.96 1.27
C PRO A 330 20.48 6.62 0.25
N ASP A 331 21.44 5.87 -0.27
CA ASP A 331 22.40 6.35 -1.27
C ASP A 331 21.96 6.06 -2.72
N SER A 332 20.99 5.17 -2.93
CA SER A 332 20.46 4.85 -4.26
C SER A 332 19.53 5.95 -4.81
N PRO A 333 19.33 6.01 -6.15
CA PRO A 333 18.37 6.94 -6.74
C PRO A 333 16.94 6.70 -6.21
N LEU A 334 16.33 7.74 -5.65
CA LEU A 334 14.99 7.65 -5.06
C LEU A 334 13.86 7.95 -6.06
N ILE A 335 14.17 8.73 -7.09
CA ILE A 335 13.21 9.11 -8.13
C ILE A 335 12.66 7.85 -8.83
N GLY A 336 11.37 7.85 -9.12
CA GLY A 336 10.66 6.70 -9.68
C GLY A 336 10.16 5.69 -8.64
N ARG A 337 10.72 5.68 -7.42
CA ARG A 337 10.18 4.93 -6.26
C ARG A 337 9.42 5.84 -5.29
N TYR A 338 9.95 7.04 -5.04
CA TYR A 338 9.34 8.04 -4.17
C TYR A 338 8.75 9.20 -4.98
N ALA A 339 7.63 9.73 -4.51
CA ALA A 339 6.98 10.91 -5.08
C ALA A 339 7.66 12.22 -4.63
N GLY A 340 8.33 12.18 -3.49
CA GLY A 340 9.13 13.29 -2.96
C GLY A 340 9.67 13.00 -1.56
N ILE A 341 10.31 14.02 -0.99
CA ILE A 341 10.85 14.03 0.37
C ILE A 341 10.09 15.08 1.18
N VAL A 342 9.73 14.73 2.41
CA VAL A 342 9.14 15.66 3.36
C VAL A 342 9.94 15.63 4.65
N LEU A 343 10.44 16.79 5.08
CA LEU A 343 11.20 16.97 6.31
C LEU A 343 10.38 17.80 7.29
N TRP A 344 10.26 17.34 8.53
CA TRP A 344 9.74 18.14 9.66
C TRP A 344 10.72 18.04 10.81
N VAL A 345 11.53 19.08 10.98
CA VAL A 345 12.56 19.15 12.02
C VAL A 345 12.59 20.54 12.63
N SER A 346 12.87 20.59 13.92
CA SER A 346 12.96 21.86 14.65
C SER A 346 14.39 22.39 14.64
N GLY A 347 14.53 23.65 14.27
CA GLY A 347 15.81 24.37 14.27
C GLY A 347 16.72 24.07 13.06
N ASP A 348 17.55 25.06 12.74
CA ASP A 348 18.33 25.10 11.51
C ASP A 348 19.80 24.68 11.68
N ARG A 349 20.23 24.22 12.86
CA ARG A 349 21.64 23.83 13.06
C ARG A 349 21.76 22.59 13.92
N HIS A 350 22.18 21.50 13.29
CA HIS A 350 22.36 20.19 13.92
C HIS A 350 23.69 19.54 13.50
N PRO A 351 24.20 18.55 14.26
CA PRO A 351 25.40 17.80 13.87
C PRO A 351 25.28 17.11 12.50
N TRP A 352 24.06 16.75 12.09
CA TRP A 352 23.77 16.06 10.82
C TRP A 352 23.48 17.02 9.64
N SER A 353 23.35 18.33 9.85
CA SER A 353 22.88 19.27 8.82
C SER A 353 23.76 19.29 7.55
N GLN A 354 25.09 19.15 7.68
CA GLN A 354 25.97 19.12 6.51
C GLN A 354 25.75 17.86 5.65
N ARG A 355 25.59 16.70 6.29
CA ARG A 355 25.31 15.43 5.61
C ARG A 355 23.94 15.49 4.94
N LEU A 356 22.94 16.00 5.65
CA LEU A 356 21.60 16.21 5.12
C LEU A 356 21.62 17.13 3.90
N TYR A 357 22.34 18.26 3.97
CA TYR A 357 22.48 19.19 2.84
C TYR A 357 22.99 18.49 1.58
N HIS A 358 24.13 17.81 1.67
CA HIS A 358 24.70 17.10 0.51
C HIS A 358 23.75 16.03 -0.03
N TRP A 359 23.05 15.33 0.85
CA TRP A 359 22.07 14.33 0.43
C TRP A 359 20.87 14.97 -0.28
N LEU A 360 20.24 16.00 0.31
CA LEU A 360 19.11 16.72 -0.29
C LEU A 360 19.47 17.34 -1.64
N LEU A 361 20.68 17.87 -1.79
CA LEU A 361 21.16 18.39 -3.06
C LEU A 361 21.19 17.32 -4.15
N ARG A 362 21.74 16.13 -3.85
CA ARG A 362 21.73 15.02 -4.81
C ARG A 362 20.31 14.64 -5.22
N GLN A 363 19.38 14.57 -4.26
CA GLN A 363 17.98 14.22 -4.56
C GLN A 363 17.27 15.30 -5.39
N LYS A 364 17.51 16.58 -5.08
CA LYS A 364 17.03 17.73 -5.85
C LYS A 364 17.57 17.72 -7.29
N GLU A 365 18.86 17.47 -7.47
CA GLU A 365 19.51 17.37 -8.78
C GLU A 365 18.98 16.18 -9.60
N GLN A 366 18.57 15.10 -8.93
CA GLN A 366 17.86 13.98 -9.56
C GLN A 366 16.40 14.29 -9.90
N GLY A 367 15.88 15.46 -9.51
CA GLY A 367 14.53 15.92 -9.83
C GLY A 367 13.45 15.53 -8.83
N LEU A 368 13.82 15.09 -7.62
CA LEU A 368 12.86 14.73 -6.58
C LEU A 368 12.37 15.99 -5.82
N PRO A 369 11.05 16.24 -5.72
CA PRO A 369 10.51 17.35 -4.95
C PRO A 369 10.82 17.23 -3.45
N ILE A 370 11.16 18.34 -2.80
CA ILE A 370 11.47 18.40 -1.36
C ILE A 370 10.55 19.42 -0.69
N VAL A 371 9.96 19.03 0.44
CA VAL A 371 9.11 19.90 1.28
C VAL A 371 9.70 19.99 2.68
N MET A 372 9.84 21.21 3.19
CA MET A 372 10.38 21.46 4.53
C MET A 372 9.35 22.15 5.42
N PHE A 373 9.09 21.58 6.58
CA PHE A 373 8.19 22.11 7.60
C PHE A 373 8.95 22.46 8.87
N ASP A 374 8.42 23.46 9.60
CA ASP A 374 8.95 24.02 10.85
C ASP A 374 10.23 24.84 10.63
N SER A 375 11.28 24.21 10.10
CA SER A 375 12.55 24.86 9.75
C SER A 375 13.15 24.25 8.47
N PHE A 376 14.31 24.75 8.02
CA PHE A 376 15.03 24.13 6.90
C PHE A 376 15.87 22.92 7.35
N GLY A 377 16.17 22.78 8.65
CA GLY A 377 17.12 21.79 9.16
C GLY A 377 18.58 22.04 8.73
N LEU A 378 18.84 23.19 8.10
CA LEU A 378 20.11 23.57 7.46
C LEU A 378 20.55 24.94 7.95
N PRO A 379 21.86 25.17 8.21
CA PRO A 379 22.31 26.45 8.72
C PRO A 379 21.90 27.59 7.79
N LEU A 380 21.33 28.66 8.36
CA LEU A 380 20.89 29.85 7.63
C LEU A 380 22.11 30.68 7.17
N GLU A 381 22.85 30.14 6.21
CA GLU A 381 24.04 30.72 5.59
C GLU A 381 23.91 30.58 4.07
N GLU A 382 24.42 31.55 3.31
CA GLU A 382 24.27 31.61 1.83
C GLU A 382 24.71 30.31 1.13
N ARG A 383 25.76 29.63 1.64
CA ARG A 383 26.27 28.37 1.07
C ARG A 383 25.27 27.20 1.12
N PHE A 384 24.31 27.20 2.04
CA PHE A 384 23.28 26.16 2.13
C PHE A 384 22.01 26.59 1.39
N LEU A 385 21.65 27.87 1.47
CA LEU A 385 20.40 28.43 0.96
C LEU A 385 20.42 28.67 -0.55
N SER A 386 21.54 29.12 -1.10
CA SER A 386 21.67 29.47 -2.52
C SER A 386 21.35 28.31 -3.47
N ALA A 387 21.71 27.08 -3.09
CA ALA A 387 21.42 25.88 -3.86
C ALA A 387 19.91 25.54 -3.91
N PHE A 388 19.12 26.06 -2.97
CA PHE A 388 17.65 26.03 -2.98
C PHE A 388 17.05 27.32 -3.52
N GLN A 389 17.82 28.13 -4.25
CA GLN A 389 17.37 29.42 -4.80
C GLN A 389 16.80 30.36 -3.72
N LEU A 390 17.29 30.23 -2.49
CA LEU A 390 16.95 31.11 -1.38
C LEU A 390 18.05 32.16 -1.22
N GLN A 391 17.68 33.36 -0.84
CA GLN A 391 18.59 34.47 -0.58
C GLN A 391 18.51 34.89 0.88
N LEU A 392 19.65 34.98 1.54
CA LEU A 392 19.73 35.51 2.90
C LEU A 392 20.05 37.01 2.86
N GLY A 393 19.18 37.82 3.43
CA GLY A 393 19.39 39.24 3.65
C GLY A 393 20.19 39.53 4.92
N THR A 394 20.66 40.76 5.07
CA THR A 394 21.37 41.22 6.28
C THR A 394 20.38 41.68 7.33
N THR A 395 20.19 40.93 8.42
CA THR A 395 19.30 41.34 9.53
C THR A 395 19.76 42.64 10.17
N ARG A 396 18.89 43.66 10.22
CA ARG A 396 19.13 44.88 11.02
C ARG A 396 18.61 44.66 12.44
N GLN A 397 19.49 44.74 13.43
CA GLN A 397 19.10 44.63 14.85
C GLN A 397 18.96 46.04 15.47
N PRO A 398 17.93 46.29 16.31
CA PRO A 398 16.81 45.39 16.64
C PRO A 398 15.77 45.30 15.50
N THR A 399 15.14 44.14 15.32
CA THR A 399 14.02 43.99 14.39
C THR A 399 12.81 44.80 14.88
N GLY A 400 12.33 45.73 14.04
CA GLY A 400 11.14 46.54 14.31
C GLY A 400 9.84 45.74 14.32
N ASN A 401 8.69 46.42 14.29
CA ASN A 401 7.42 45.71 14.10
C ASN A 401 7.39 45.06 12.72
N VAL A 402 6.59 44.00 12.62
CA VAL A 402 6.40 43.24 11.38
C VAL A 402 4.94 43.17 11.00
N ARG A 403 4.67 43.10 9.69
CA ARG A 403 3.34 42.93 9.10
C ARG A 403 3.39 41.87 8.01
N PHE A 404 2.24 41.36 7.58
CA PHE A 404 2.19 40.58 6.34
C PHE A 404 2.16 41.53 5.14
N SER A 405 3.12 41.40 4.23
CA SER A 405 3.17 42.12 2.95
C SER A 405 2.52 41.31 1.82
N ILE A 406 2.64 39.98 1.87
CA ILE A 406 1.94 39.03 1.00
C ILE A 406 1.16 38.05 1.88
N LYS A 407 -0.10 37.82 1.54
CA LYS A 407 -0.95 36.82 2.19
C LYS A 407 -1.94 36.27 1.16
N ASP A 408 -1.62 35.09 0.62
CA ASP A 408 -2.47 34.38 -0.33
C ASP A 408 -3.82 33.99 0.31
N PRO A 409 -4.93 33.94 -0.46
CA PRO A 409 -6.24 33.51 0.05
C PRO A 409 -6.28 32.11 0.68
N ARG A 410 -5.31 31.24 0.41
CA ARG A 410 -5.14 29.93 1.06
C ARG A 410 -4.73 30.03 2.53
N ILE A 411 -4.20 31.17 2.97
CA ILE A 411 -3.82 31.43 4.36
C ILE A 411 -5.05 31.79 5.17
N GLY A 412 -5.14 31.24 6.38
CA GLY A 412 -6.30 31.38 7.24
C GLY A 412 -7.27 30.21 7.14
N TYR A 413 -6.80 29.02 6.75
CA TYR A 413 -7.63 27.84 6.51
C TYR A 413 -8.43 27.43 7.74
N GLU A 414 -7.78 27.18 8.89
CA GLU A 414 -8.46 26.93 10.16
C GLU A 414 -8.23 28.07 11.18
N ILE A 415 -7.12 28.80 11.05
CA ILE A 415 -6.78 29.92 11.92
C ILE A 415 -6.01 31.01 11.17
N GLN A 416 -6.31 32.27 11.51
CA GLN A 416 -5.56 33.42 10.99
C GLN A 416 -4.22 33.56 11.72
N PRO A 417 -3.07 33.55 11.01
CA PRO A 417 -1.77 33.75 11.64
C PRO A 417 -1.58 35.22 12.06
N ILE A 418 -0.62 35.47 12.94
CA ILE A 418 -0.22 36.80 13.41
C ILE A 418 1.27 37.00 13.12
N PRO A 419 1.71 38.14 12.57
CA PRO A 419 3.12 38.42 12.33
C PRO A 419 3.96 38.36 13.63
N LYS A 420 5.11 37.65 13.60
CA LYS A 420 6.02 37.48 14.74
C LYS A 420 7.39 38.09 14.45
N ARG A 421 7.79 39.10 15.23
CA ARG A 421 9.10 39.76 15.08
C ARG A 421 10.30 38.96 15.60
N ARG A 422 10.09 38.09 16.60
CA ARG A 422 11.18 37.37 17.30
C ARG A 422 11.82 36.29 16.43
N GLU A 423 11.07 35.80 15.46
CA GLU A 423 11.46 34.70 14.57
C GLU A 423 11.78 35.23 13.16
N PHE A 424 11.92 36.55 13.02
CA PHE A 424 12.18 37.17 11.72
C PHE A 424 13.62 36.93 11.27
N VAL A 425 13.76 36.29 10.10
CA VAL A 425 15.03 36.14 9.39
C VAL A 425 14.78 36.53 7.93
N PRO A 426 15.52 37.49 7.33
CA PRO A 426 15.20 38.01 6.01
C PRO A 426 15.59 37.03 4.89
N ILE A 427 14.86 35.92 4.77
CA ILE A 427 15.04 34.90 3.74
C ILE A 427 13.97 35.09 2.67
N THR A 428 14.37 35.25 1.43
CA THR A 428 13.44 35.34 0.29
C THR A 428 13.71 34.27 -0.75
N THR A 429 12.69 33.88 -1.49
CA THR A 429 12.82 32.97 -2.62
C THR A 429 13.13 33.75 -3.90
N LYS A 430 14.11 33.28 -4.70
CA LYS A 430 14.45 33.90 -5.99
C LYS A 430 13.46 33.51 -7.09
N GLU A 431 12.85 32.32 -6.98
CA GLU A 431 11.95 31.75 -7.97
C GLU A 431 10.85 30.92 -7.29
N GLY A 432 9.62 31.11 -7.74
CA GLY A 432 8.45 30.43 -7.19
C GLY A 432 7.34 31.40 -6.80
N MET A 433 6.39 30.88 -6.03
CA MET A 433 5.25 31.62 -5.52
C MET A 433 5.34 31.72 -4.00
N THR A 434 5.53 32.94 -3.50
CA THR A 434 5.40 33.25 -2.08
C THR A 434 3.92 33.27 -1.69
N ILE A 435 3.54 32.42 -0.73
CA ILE A 435 2.19 32.26 -0.21
C ILE A 435 1.95 33.20 0.98
N LEU A 436 2.97 33.36 1.83
CA LEU A 436 2.94 34.24 2.99
C LEU A 436 4.31 34.92 3.15
N GLN A 437 4.32 36.24 3.20
CA GLN A 437 5.51 37.06 3.41
C GLN A 437 5.32 37.98 4.62
N VAL A 438 6.34 38.03 5.46
CA VAL A 438 6.46 38.96 6.58
C VAL A 438 7.42 40.08 6.18
N GLU A 439 7.05 41.32 6.46
CA GLU A 439 7.86 42.51 6.18
C GLU A 439 8.05 43.35 7.44
N THR A 440 9.28 43.82 7.68
CA THR A 440 9.59 44.78 8.76
C THR A 440 9.24 46.21 8.35
N GLU A 441 9.11 47.11 9.33
CA GLU A 441 9.00 48.57 9.06
C GLU A 441 10.18 49.12 8.24
N SER A 442 11.35 48.49 8.29
CA SER A 442 12.54 48.85 7.52
C SER A 442 12.57 48.29 6.09
N GLY A 443 11.50 47.60 5.65
CA GLY A 443 11.37 47.02 4.31
C GLY A 443 12.12 45.69 4.11
N GLN A 444 12.58 45.04 5.18
CA GLN A 444 13.16 43.70 5.09
C GLN A 444 12.05 42.67 4.98
N GLN A 445 12.20 41.72 4.06
CA GLN A 445 11.19 40.71 3.75
C GLN A 445 11.66 39.31 4.15
N GLN A 446 10.72 38.49 4.60
CA GLN A 446 10.88 37.07 4.84
C GLN A 446 9.71 36.32 4.20
N ASP A 447 10.01 35.46 3.24
CA ASP A 447 9.05 34.52 2.67
C ASP A 447 8.97 33.31 3.59
N VAL A 448 7.87 33.17 4.33
CA VAL A 448 7.71 32.14 5.37
C VAL A 448 6.98 30.90 4.88
N ILE A 449 6.20 31.02 3.80
CA ILE A 449 5.57 29.90 3.11
C ILE A 449 5.70 30.14 1.62
N SER A 450 6.30 29.19 0.90
CA SER A 450 6.54 29.30 -0.54
C SER A 450 6.44 27.96 -1.25
N ILE A 451 5.97 28.02 -2.50
CA ILE A 451 6.02 26.92 -3.47
C ILE A 451 7.11 27.27 -4.49
N THR A 452 8.14 26.45 -4.62
CA THR A 452 9.34 26.73 -5.41
C THR A 452 9.52 25.67 -6.50
N PRO A 453 10.38 25.86 -7.52
CA PRO A 453 10.67 24.84 -8.55
C PRO A 453 11.24 23.52 -8.02
N TRP A 454 11.86 23.51 -6.84
CA TRP A 454 12.37 22.29 -6.20
C TRP A 454 11.39 21.65 -5.20
N GLY A 455 10.30 22.35 -4.86
CA GLY A 455 9.26 21.83 -3.99
C GLY A 455 8.59 22.94 -3.20
N GLY A 456 8.85 23.04 -1.90
CA GLY A 456 8.36 24.16 -1.10
C GLY A 456 8.74 24.08 0.36
N TYR A 457 8.31 25.08 1.12
CA TYR A 457 8.54 25.09 2.57
C TYR A 457 7.46 25.91 3.30
N ALA A 458 7.23 25.57 4.56
CA ALA A 458 6.35 26.28 5.49
C ALA A 458 7.02 26.37 6.86
N LEU A 459 7.47 27.57 7.21
CA LEU A 459 8.27 27.82 8.41
C LEU A 459 7.40 28.15 9.62
N SER A 460 7.86 27.72 10.79
CA SER A 460 7.29 28.10 12.07
C SER A 460 7.40 29.62 12.31
N PRO A 461 6.38 30.23 12.94
CA PRO A 461 5.21 29.62 13.58
C PRO A 461 3.97 29.70 12.66
N TYR A 462 4.16 29.70 11.34
CA TYR A 462 3.09 29.92 10.36
C TYR A 462 2.54 28.63 9.74
N THR A 463 2.95 27.46 10.25
CA THR A 463 2.51 26.14 9.76
C THR A 463 1.28 25.64 10.50
N VAL A 464 1.47 25.31 11.79
CA VAL A 464 0.44 24.87 12.72
C VAL A 464 0.54 25.75 13.97
N ILE A 465 -0.60 26.22 14.49
CA ILE A 465 -0.66 27.04 15.69
C ILE A 465 -1.33 26.25 16.82
N GLN A 466 -0.59 26.06 17.92
CA GLN A 466 -1.14 25.56 19.19
C GLN A 466 -2.02 26.64 19.83
N LEU A 467 -3.25 26.29 20.22
CA LEU A 467 -4.16 27.21 20.89
C LEU A 467 -3.78 27.37 22.37
N PRO A 468 -3.64 28.60 22.90
CA PRO A 468 -3.28 28.82 24.30
C PRO A 468 -4.29 28.18 25.27
N GLY A 469 -3.79 27.43 26.25
CA GLY A 469 -4.62 26.81 27.29
C GLY A 469 -5.46 25.61 26.81
N LEU A 470 -5.31 25.17 25.56
CA LEU A 470 -5.95 23.99 25.00
C LEU A 470 -4.88 23.07 24.39
N GLU A 471 -5.11 21.76 24.41
CA GLU A 471 -4.25 20.78 23.73
C GLU A 471 -4.55 20.68 22.21
N HIS A 472 -5.24 21.69 21.66
CA HIS A 472 -5.67 21.73 20.27
C HIS A 472 -4.72 22.56 19.40
N SER A 473 -4.52 22.11 18.16
CA SER A 473 -3.72 22.79 17.16
C SER A 473 -4.56 23.14 15.93
N ARG A 474 -4.14 24.13 15.14
CA ARG A 474 -4.86 24.59 13.94
C ARG A 474 -3.91 24.80 12.78
N TRP A 475 -4.31 24.33 11.61
CA TRP A 475 -3.60 24.58 10.38
C TRP A 475 -3.80 26.01 9.88
N VAL A 476 -2.71 26.65 9.47
CA VAL A 476 -2.76 27.99 8.86
C VAL A 476 -3.20 27.91 7.39
N PHE A 477 -2.94 26.81 6.70
CA PHE A 477 -3.32 26.53 5.30
C PHE A 477 -3.80 25.07 5.16
N ASP A 478 -4.44 24.71 4.04
CA ASP A 478 -4.85 23.32 3.81
C ASP A 478 -3.62 22.43 3.52
N PRO A 479 -3.23 21.51 4.42
CA PRO A 479 -2.02 20.69 4.24
C PRO A 479 -2.14 19.73 3.05
N ILE A 480 -3.36 19.29 2.70
CA ILE A 480 -3.59 18.37 1.59
C ILE A 480 -3.26 19.08 0.27
N GLN A 481 -3.78 20.30 0.07
CA GLN A 481 -3.49 21.07 -1.14
C GLN A 481 -2.03 21.51 -1.20
N PHE A 482 -1.44 21.93 -0.07
CA PHE A 482 -0.04 22.34 -0.02
C PHE A 482 0.91 21.20 -0.40
N LEU A 483 0.69 19.99 0.12
CA LEU A 483 1.48 18.81 -0.25
C LEU A 483 1.29 18.44 -1.73
N GLN A 484 0.06 18.52 -2.26
CA GLN A 484 -0.19 18.29 -3.70
C GLN A 484 0.61 19.25 -4.58
N ASP A 485 0.59 20.54 -4.27
CA ASP A 485 1.24 21.57 -5.08
C ASP A 485 2.77 21.48 -4.98
N THR A 486 3.30 21.32 -3.76
CA THR A 486 4.75 21.33 -3.51
C THR A 486 5.44 20.03 -3.93
N LEU A 487 4.82 18.87 -3.72
CA LEU A 487 5.33 17.59 -4.22
C LEU A 487 4.96 17.34 -5.69
N ARG A 488 4.17 18.22 -6.32
CA ARG A 488 3.71 18.10 -7.72
C ARG A 488 2.99 16.78 -7.99
N LEU A 489 2.13 16.38 -7.06
CA LEU A 489 1.49 15.07 -7.10
C LEU A 489 0.54 14.99 -8.30
N PRO A 490 0.68 13.96 -9.17
CA PRO A 490 -0.19 13.82 -10.32
C PRO A 490 -1.62 13.44 -9.91
N SER A 491 -2.59 13.77 -10.77
CA SER A 491 -3.92 13.19 -10.65
C SER A 491 -3.88 11.74 -11.13
N MET A 492 -4.20 10.81 -10.24
CA MET A 492 -4.25 9.37 -10.49
C MET A 492 -5.32 8.71 -9.61
N PRO A 493 -5.76 7.48 -9.91
CA PRO A 493 -6.63 6.71 -9.01
C PRO A 493 -6.00 6.54 -7.62
N VAL A 494 -6.75 6.88 -6.58
CA VAL A 494 -6.32 6.77 -5.18
C VAL A 494 -7.04 5.61 -4.52
N PRO A 495 -6.33 4.60 -3.95
CA PRO A 495 -6.95 3.58 -3.13
C PRO A 495 -7.72 4.18 -1.94
N ASP A 496 -9.00 3.83 -1.79
CA ASP A 496 -9.87 4.38 -0.75
C ASP A 496 -10.20 3.34 0.34
N THR A 497 -9.93 3.70 1.59
CA THR A 497 -10.15 2.84 2.77
C THR A 497 -11.47 3.15 3.48
N THR A 498 -12.25 4.10 2.97
CA THR A 498 -13.45 4.64 3.66
C THR A 498 -14.75 4.14 3.04
N THR A 499 -14.70 3.58 1.84
CA THR A 499 -15.85 3.27 0.99
C THR A 499 -15.71 1.85 0.42
N HIS A 500 -16.83 1.16 0.29
CA HIS A 500 -16.91 -0.11 -0.43
C HIS A 500 -18.22 -0.21 -1.21
N ASN A 501 -18.10 -0.45 -2.52
CA ASN A 501 -19.20 -0.47 -3.48
C ASN A 501 -20.06 0.79 -3.38
N GLY A 502 -19.39 1.95 -3.26
CA GLY A 502 -20.03 3.27 -3.24
C GLY A 502 -20.70 3.67 -1.92
N ARG A 503 -20.64 2.82 -0.88
CA ARG A 503 -21.16 3.14 0.46
C ARG A 503 -20.05 3.28 1.47
N ARG A 504 -20.23 4.20 2.42
CA ARG A 504 -19.26 4.42 3.50
C ARG A 504 -19.17 3.16 4.35
N ILE A 505 -17.96 2.75 4.68
CA ILE A 505 -17.73 1.60 5.53
C ILE A 505 -18.22 1.90 6.95
N LEU A 506 -18.86 0.90 7.56
CA LEU A 506 -19.19 0.86 8.99
C LEU A 506 -18.47 -0.34 9.61
N LEU A 507 -17.73 -0.10 10.69
CA LEU A 507 -17.16 -1.15 11.52
C LEU A 507 -17.48 -0.86 12.99
N THR A 508 -17.45 -1.90 13.81
CA THR A 508 -17.73 -1.84 15.25
C THR A 508 -16.78 -2.77 15.97
N HIS A 509 -16.14 -2.29 17.02
CA HIS A 509 -15.36 -3.14 17.90
C HIS A 509 -15.53 -2.77 19.36
N ILE A 510 -15.35 -3.77 20.23
CA ILE A 510 -15.52 -3.68 21.67
C ILE A 510 -14.24 -4.10 22.37
N ASP A 511 -13.68 -3.18 23.14
CA ASP A 511 -12.54 -3.45 24.01
C ASP A 511 -13.00 -4.12 25.32
N GLY A 512 -12.16 -5.00 25.83
CA GLY A 512 -12.50 -5.92 26.92
C GLY A 512 -12.76 -5.24 28.28
N ASP A 513 -12.38 -3.97 28.43
CA ASP A 513 -12.30 -3.27 29.71
C ASP A 513 -13.61 -3.25 30.50
N GLY A 514 -13.49 -3.61 31.77
CA GLY A 514 -14.57 -3.49 32.74
C GLY A 514 -15.71 -4.45 32.47
N PHE A 515 -15.44 -5.61 31.88
CA PHE A 515 -16.37 -6.74 31.82
C PHE A 515 -17.09 -7.03 33.16
N PRO A 516 -16.39 -7.05 34.31
CA PRO A 516 -16.98 -7.33 35.63
C PRO A 516 -17.66 -6.12 36.28
N SER A 517 -17.80 -4.98 35.59
CA SER A 517 -18.50 -3.81 36.13
C SER A 517 -19.97 -4.13 36.39
N LEU A 518 -20.49 -3.81 37.58
CA LEU A 518 -21.91 -3.97 37.88
C LEU A 518 -22.73 -2.88 37.19
N ALA A 519 -23.88 -3.27 36.61
CA ALA A 519 -24.83 -2.32 36.05
C ALA A 519 -25.54 -1.53 37.17
N GLU A 520 -25.50 -0.20 37.09
CA GLU A 520 -26.12 0.73 38.03
C GLU A 520 -27.65 0.89 37.78
N PHE A 521 -28.31 -0.19 37.35
CA PHE A 521 -29.75 -0.24 37.10
C PHE A 521 -30.32 -1.65 37.39
N PRO A 522 -31.65 -1.79 37.58
CA PRO A 522 -32.25 -3.04 38.07
C PRO A 522 -31.90 -4.28 37.22
N GLY A 523 -31.64 -5.41 37.88
CA GLY A 523 -31.41 -6.71 37.24
C GLY A 523 -30.16 -7.48 37.69
N ASN A 524 -29.26 -6.85 38.47
CA ASN A 524 -28.01 -7.45 38.95
C ASN A 524 -27.15 -8.06 37.81
N PHE A 525 -27.08 -7.33 36.70
CA PHE A 525 -26.29 -7.70 35.52
C PHE A 525 -24.90 -7.08 35.59
N TYR A 526 -23.94 -7.79 35.01
CA TYR A 526 -22.62 -7.23 34.71
C TYR A 526 -22.63 -6.53 33.35
N ALA A 527 -21.72 -5.58 33.14
CA ALA A 527 -21.66 -4.78 31.93
C ALA A 527 -21.55 -5.65 30.66
N GLY A 528 -20.74 -6.72 30.70
CA GLY A 528 -20.70 -7.71 29.61
C GLY A 528 -22.07 -8.35 29.33
N GLU A 529 -22.83 -8.73 30.36
CA GLU A 529 -24.18 -9.31 30.18
C GLU A 529 -25.17 -8.30 29.60
N VAL A 530 -25.04 -7.01 29.97
CA VAL A 530 -25.84 -5.93 29.39
C VAL A 530 -25.53 -5.78 27.91
N LEU A 531 -24.25 -5.67 27.52
CA LEU A 531 -23.87 -5.51 26.12
C LEU A 531 -24.28 -6.69 25.25
N TYR A 532 -24.16 -7.91 25.76
CA TYR A 532 -24.67 -9.10 25.08
C TYR A 532 -26.16 -8.94 24.70
N ARG A 533 -26.99 -8.50 25.66
CA ARG A 533 -28.46 -8.41 25.48
C ARG A 533 -28.88 -7.18 24.68
N GLU A 534 -28.39 -6.01 25.06
CA GLU A 534 -28.88 -4.73 24.55
C GLU A 534 -28.19 -4.30 23.24
N ILE A 535 -26.97 -4.77 22.98
CA ILE A 535 -26.21 -4.36 21.80
C ILE A 535 -26.07 -5.51 20.81
N LEU A 536 -25.36 -6.57 21.18
CA LEU A 536 -25.01 -7.66 20.26
C LEU A 536 -26.25 -8.40 19.76
N GLN A 537 -27.15 -8.83 20.65
CA GLN A 537 -28.40 -9.51 20.27
C GLN A 537 -29.38 -8.61 19.49
N LYS A 538 -29.28 -7.29 19.64
CA LYS A 538 -30.22 -6.30 19.10
C LYS A 538 -29.84 -5.81 17.70
N TYR A 539 -28.62 -5.32 17.53
CA TYR A 539 -28.20 -4.70 16.27
C TYR A 539 -27.71 -5.71 15.23
N ARG A 540 -27.03 -6.77 15.68
CA ARG A 540 -26.55 -7.92 14.88
C ARG A 540 -25.72 -7.59 13.63
N ILE A 541 -24.97 -6.50 13.64
CA ILE A 541 -24.02 -6.15 12.56
C ILE A 541 -22.65 -6.76 12.87
N PRO A 542 -21.75 -6.90 11.87
CA PRO A 542 -20.36 -7.29 12.11
C PRO A 542 -19.77 -6.49 13.26
N THR A 543 -19.36 -7.19 14.32
CA THR A 543 -18.79 -6.58 15.52
C THR A 543 -17.63 -7.43 15.99
N THR A 544 -16.46 -6.83 16.14
CA THR A 544 -15.27 -7.49 16.69
C THR A 544 -15.26 -7.30 18.20
N VAL A 545 -15.32 -8.39 18.97
CA VAL A 545 -15.45 -8.34 20.43
C VAL A 545 -14.23 -8.97 21.06
N SER A 546 -13.57 -8.21 21.94
CA SER A 546 -12.44 -8.68 22.71
C SER A 546 -12.78 -8.87 24.19
N VAL A 547 -11.92 -9.58 24.91
CA VAL A 547 -11.97 -9.74 26.37
C VAL A 547 -10.56 -9.66 26.94
N ILE A 548 -10.43 -9.11 28.13
CA ILE A 548 -9.21 -9.22 28.94
C ILE A 548 -9.29 -10.56 29.67
N GLU A 549 -8.38 -11.49 29.39
CA GLU A 549 -8.41 -12.81 30.02
C GLU A 549 -8.38 -12.71 31.55
N GLY A 550 -7.55 -11.82 32.11
CA GLY A 550 -7.41 -11.60 33.55
C GLY A 550 -8.69 -11.07 34.24
N GLU A 551 -9.66 -10.52 33.51
CA GLU A 551 -10.95 -10.14 34.09
C GLU A 551 -11.96 -11.30 34.07
N VAL A 552 -11.92 -12.16 33.04
CA VAL A 552 -12.96 -13.17 32.81
C VAL A 552 -12.56 -14.58 33.26
N GLY A 553 -11.27 -14.88 33.22
CA GLY A 553 -10.71 -16.20 33.44
C GLY A 553 -10.57 -16.59 34.90
N SER A 554 -10.54 -17.90 35.14
CA SER A 554 -10.48 -18.46 36.50
C SER A 554 -9.15 -18.22 37.23
N THR A 555 -8.08 -17.86 36.52
CA THR A 555 -6.77 -17.48 37.09
C THR A 555 -6.59 -15.97 37.26
N GLY A 556 -7.61 -15.19 36.89
CA GLY A 556 -7.59 -13.73 36.93
C GLY A 556 -8.05 -13.11 38.25
N LEU A 557 -8.54 -11.88 38.18
CA LEU A 557 -8.99 -11.08 39.32
C LEU A 557 -10.24 -11.62 40.02
N TYR A 558 -11.11 -12.35 39.30
CA TYR A 558 -12.45 -12.72 39.76
C TYR A 558 -12.73 -14.23 39.69
N PRO A 559 -11.91 -15.10 40.34
CA PRO A 559 -11.99 -16.55 40.19
C PRO A 559 -13.36 -17.13 40.58
N ASN A 560 -13.98 -16.58 41.63
CA ASN A 560 -15.27 -17.06 42.17
C ASN A 560 -16.46 -16.87 41.22
N ILE A 561 -16.36 -15.95 40.26
CA ILE A 561 -17.45 -15.63 39.32
C ILE A 561 -17.06 -15.84 37.85
N SER A 562 -15.79 -16.16 37.57
CA SER A 562 -15.25 -16.51 36.24
C SER A 562 -16.19 -17.39 35.40
N LYS A 563 -16.73 -18.48 35.97
CA LYS A 563 -17.68 -19.38 35.28
C LYS A 563 -18.90 -18.65 34.69
N ARG A 564 -19.42 -17.61 35.37
CA ARG A 564 -20.53 -16.78 34.89
C ARG A 564 -20.06 -15.88 33.75
N PHE A 565 -18.86 -15.28 33.86
CA PHE A 565 -18.29 -14.44 32.82
C PHE A 565 -17.98 -15.22 31.55
N GLU A 566 -17.22 -16.31 31.66
CA GLU A 566 -16.91 -17.18 30.51
C GLU A 566 -18.17 -17.72 29.83
N LYS A 567 -19.23 -18.03 30.59
CA LYS A 567 -20.52 -18.44 30.01
C LYS A 567 -21.11 -17.34 29.12
N THR A 568 -21.05 -16.09 29.57
CA THR A 568 -21.51 -14.93 28.79
C THR A 568 -20.61 -14.70 27.58
N VAL A 569 -19.28 -14.78 27.73
CA VAL A 569 -18.32 -14.62 26.63
C VAL A 569 -18.51 -15.69 25.56
N ARG A 570 -18.64 -16.97 25.94
CA ARG A 570 -18.98 -18.07 25.01
C ARG A 570 -20.28 -17.79 24.26
N ALA A 571 -21.29 -17.23 24.94
CA ALA A 571 -22.56 -16.88 24.31
C ALA A 571 -22.44 -15.70 23.33
N MET A 572 -21.55 -14.72 23.62
CA MET A 572 -21.22 -13.64 22.68
C MET A 572 -20.50 -14.18 21.45
N PHE A 573 -19.43 -14.95 21.63
CA PHE A 573 -18.61 -15.48 20.54
C PHE A 573 -19.35 -16.49 19.65
N ALA A 574 -20.39 -17.14 20.18
CA ALA A 574 -21.27 -18.01 19.39
C ALA A 574 -22.18 -17.25 18.40
N LEU A 575 -22.37 -15.93 18.53
CA LEU A 575 -23.17 -15.15 17.59
C LEU A 575 -22.49 -15.09 16.22
N ASP A 576 -23.24 -15.30 15.14
CA ASP A 576 -22.74 -15.35 13.75
C ASP A 576 -22.00 -14.07 13.33
N HIS A 577 -22.59 -12.92 13.63
CA HIS A 577 -22.08 -11.56 13.35
C HIS A 577 -21.01 -11.05 14.33
N VAL A 578 -20.48 -11.90 15.22
CA VAL A 578 -19.39 -11.55 16.15
C VAL A 578 -18.07 -12.16 15.67
N GLU A 579 -17.07 -11.31 15.48
CA GLU A 579 -15.68 -11.70 15.31
C GLU A 579 -14.96 -11.68 16.66
N ILE A 580 -14.09 -12.66 16.90
CA ILE A 580 -13.40 -12.84 18.18
C ILE A 580 -12.08 -12.06 18.15
N ALA A 581 -11.84 -11.27 19.21
CA ALA A 581 -10.58 -10.60 19.44
C ALA A 581 -10.00 -10.91 20.84
N SER A 582 -8.71 -10.66 21.02
CA SER A 582 -8.05 -10.62 22.34
C SER A 582 -7.80 -9.17 22.75
N HIS A 583 -7.88 -8.88 24.05
CA HIS A 583 -7.48 -7.61 24.66
C HIS A 583 -6.43 -7.85 25.75
N SER A 584 -5.45 -8.68 25.40
CA SER A 584 -4.36 -9.09 26.29
C SER A 584 -4.77 -9.97 27.48
N TYR A 585 -3.77 -10.41 28.24
CA TYR A 585 -3.98 -11.16 29.48
C TYR A 585 -4.29 -10.23 30.66
N SER A 586 -3.38 -9.33 30.98
CA SER A 586 -3.46 -8.49 32.18
C SER A 586 -3.77 -7.03 31.88
N HIS A 587 -4.00 -6.70 30.61
CA HIS A 587 -4.23 -5.34 30.12
C HIS A 587 -3.07 -4.39 30.48
N PRO A 588 -1.95 -4.46 29.73
CA PRO A 588 -0.90 -3.45 29.84
C PRO A 588 -1.48 -2.05 29.60
N LEU A 589 -1.30 -1.17 30.59
CA LEU A 589 -1.71 0.23 30.58
C LEU A 589 -0.71 1.10 29.80
N ASN A 590 0.59 0.79 29.96
CA ASN A 590 1.68 1.50 29.29
C ASN A 590 2.63 0.49 28.64
N TRP A 591 2.48 0.24 27.34
CA TRP A 591 3.29 -0.76 26.63
C TRP A 591 4.77 -0.33 26.56
N ARG A 592 5.02 0.94 26.27
CA ARG A 592 6.35 1.50 26.06
C ARG A 592 7.09 1.90 27.34
N GLU A 593 6.37 2.34 28.37
CA GLU A 593 7.01 2.85 29.60
C GLU A 593 7.89 1.80 30.27
N PHE A 594 7.47 0.53 30.23
CA PHE A 594 8.27 -0.59 30.72
C PHE A 594 9.59 -0.74 29.94
N VAL A 595 9.55 -0.64 28.61
CA VAL A 595 10.72 -0.70 27.71
C VAL A 595 11.71 0.43 28.02
N ILE A 596 11.20 1.65 28.24
CA ILE A 596 12.03 2.84 28.50
C ILE A 596 12.61 2.82 29.92
N SER A 597 11.79 2.48 30.92
CA SER A 597 12.15 2.64 32.34
C SER A 597 12.89 1.43 32.92
N GLY A 598 12.78 0.27 32.29
CA GLY A 598 13.35 -0.98 32.75
C GLY A 598 12.68 -1.55 34.01
N PRO A 599 13.03 -2.79 34.40
CA PRO A 599 12.37 -3.51 35.49
C PRO A 599 12.61 -2.90 36.89
N ASN A 600 13.52 -1.93 37.00
CA ASN A 600 13.96 -1.33 38.26
C ASN A 600 13.11 -0.13 38.70
N ARG A 601 12.12 0.30 37.91
CA ARG A 601 11.12 1.29 38.30
C ARG A 601 9.77 0.60 38.51
N PRO A 602 9.24 0.54 39.75
CA PRO A 602 7.89 0.05 39.97
C PRO A 602 6.86 1.06 39.47
N GLY A 603 5.86 0.58 38.74
CA GLY A 603 4.67 1.30 38.29
C GLY A 603 3.50 0.32 38.14
N ASP A 604 2.26 0.82 38.16
CA ASP A 604 1.06 0.02 37.85
C ASP A 604 0.96 -0.15 36.33
N TYR A 605 1.77 -1.05 35.76
CA TYR A 605 1.86 -1.26 34.31
C TYR A 605 0.67 -2.01 33.72
N ASN A 606 -0.10 -2.70 34.55
CA ASN A 606 -1.17 -3.61 34.14
C ASN A 606 -2.13 -3.86 35.31
N LEU A 607 -3.22 -4.58 35.06
CA LEU A 607 -4.08 -5.06 36.15
C LEU A 607 -3.28 -5.95 37.10
N ASN A 608 -3.51 -5.79 38.41
CA ASN A 608 -2.82 -6.55 39.46
C ASN A 608 -3.33 -8.00 39.54
N ILE A 609 -2.98 -8.81 38.55
CA ILE A 609 -3.37 -10.22 38.46
C ILE A 609 -2.57 -11.05 39.47
N PRO A 610 -3.22 -11.87 40.32
CA PRO A 610 -2.52 -12.70 41.30
C PRO A 610 -1.46 -13.61 40.65
N ASN A 611 -0.26 -13.66 41.24
CA ASN A 611 0.87 -14.47 40.79
C ASN A 611 1.39 -14.13 39.38
N TYR A 612 1.16 -12.91 38.92
CA TYR A 612 1.67 -12.40 37.66
C TYR A 612 2.37 -11.06 37.87
N VAL A 613 3.51 -10.88 37.21
CA VAL A 613 4.28 -9.63 37.22
C VAL A 613 4.62 -9.31 35.78
N TYR A 614 4.18 -8.15 35.30
CA TYR A 614 4.50 -7.69 33.96
C TYR A 614 6.01 -7.39 33.85
N GLY A 615 6.63 -7.84 32.78
CA GLY A 615 8.07 -7.82 32.58
C GLY A 615 8.49 -8.11 31.13
N PRO A 616 9.80 -8.20 30.83
CA PRO A 616 10.28 -8.33 29.44
C PRO A 616 9.80 -9.62 28.77
N GLU A 617 9.67 -10.71 29.53
CA GLU A 617 9.20 -12.01 29.04
C GLU A 617 7.67 -12.12 28.99
N SER A 618 6.94 -11.03 29.30
CA SER A 618 5.48 -11.04 29.40
C SER A 618 4.78 -10.97 28.05
N LEU A 619 5.42 -10.47 26.99
CA LEU A 619 4.78 -10.26 25.68
C LEU A 619 4.11 -11.53 25.14
N SER A 620 4.79 -12.69 25.22
CA SER A 620 4.21 -13.96 24.81
C SER A 620 2.98 -14.32 25.65
N ARG A 621 3.01 -14.09 26.98
CA ARG A 621 1.86 -14.37 27.85
C ARG A 621 0.68 -13.43 27.56
N GLU A 622 0.96 -12.16 27.35
CA GLU A 622 -0.02 -11.13 27.04
C GLU A 622 -0.69 -11.36 25.70
N ILE A 623 0.08 -11.67 24.66
CA ILE A 623 -0.41 -11.75 23.29
C ILE A 623 -0.77 -13.19 22.93
N GLN A 624 0.23 -14.07 22.78
CA GLN A 624 0.01 -15.46 22.38
C GLN A 624 -0.84 -16.22 23.40
N GLY A 625 -0.50 -16.12 24.69
CA GLY A 625 -1.18 -16.86 25.76
C GLY A 625 -2.66 -16.48 25.88
N SER A 626 -3.00 -15.19 25.77
CA SER A 626 -4.40 -14.76 25.81
C SER A 626 -5.19 -15.23 24.58
N ILE A 627 -4.57 -15.21 23.40
CA ILE A 627 -5.16 -15.73 22.17
C ILE A 627 -5.43 -17.24 22.30
N GLU A 628 -4.47 -18.00 22.80
CA GLU A 628 -4.59 -19.45 23.02
C GLU A 628 -5.68 -19.78 24.03
N TYR A 629 -5.73 -19.07 25.16
CA TYR A 629 -6.78 -19.22 26.15
C TYR A 629 -8.17 -19.00 25.54
N ILE A 630 -8.37 -17.91 24.80
CA ILE A 630 -9.65 -17.61 24.15
C ILE A 630 -10.02 -18.73 23.18
N ASN A 631 -9.10 -19.17 22.32
CA ASN A 631 -9.35 -20.22 21.34
C ASN A 631 -9.69 -21.56 21.99
N ALA A 632 -9.04 -21.91 23.10
CA ALA A 632 -9.23 -23.19 23.78
C ALA A 632 -10.49 -23.24 24.66
N HIS A 633 -10.86 -22.13 25.31
CA HIS A 633 -11.86 -22.13 26.39
C HIS A 633 -13.13 -21.33 26.10
N LEU A 634 -13.05 -20.35 25.19
CA LEU A 634 -14.12 -19.36 24.98
C LEU A 634 -14.69 -19.39 23.54
N ALA A 635 -13.86 -19.69 22.55
CA ALA A 635 -14.29 -19.73 21.16
C ALA A 635 -15.13 -21.00 20.87
N PRO A 636 -16.19 -20.90 20.04
CA PRO A 636 -16.84 -22.09 19.48
C PRO A 636 -15.90 -22.80 18.48
N PRO A 637 -16.07 -24.10 18.21
CA PRO A 637 -15.13 -24.89 17.39
C PRO A 637 -14.85 -24.37 15.98
N ASN A 638 -15.75 -23.56 15.42
CA ASN A 638 -15.66 -23.01 14.07
C ASN A 638 -15.18 -21.54 14.02
N LYS A 639 -14.76 -20.97 15.15
CA LYS A 639 -14.20 -19.62 15.24
C LYS A 639 -12.90 -19.64 16.03
N ARG A 640 -12.05 -18.66 15.74
CA ARG A 640 -10.82 -18.39 16.47
C ARG A 640 -10.61 -16.88 16.49
N VAL A 641 -9.75 -16.40 17.39
CA VAL A 641 -9.31 -15.00 17.43
C VAL A 641 -8.82 -14.58 16.04
N GLN A 642 -9.31 -13.45 15.56
CA GLN A 642 -8.92 -12.81 14.29
C GLN A 642 -8.14 -11.52 14.50
N VAL A 643 -8.37 -10.83 15.63
CA VAL A 643 -7.79 -9.51 15.91
C VAL A 643 -7.25 -9.44 17.35
N PHE A 644 -6.11 -8.79 17.53
CA PHE A 644 -5.60 -8.32 18.81
C PHE A 644 -5.87 -6.81 18.91
N LEU A 645 -6.64 -6.40 19.92
CA LEU A 645 -6.97 -4.99 20.15
C LEU A 645 -6.00 -4.46 21.21
N TRP A 646 -5.18 -3.47 20.87
CA TRP A 646 -4.17 -2.91 21.79
C TRP A 646 -4.84 -2.27 23.00
N THR A 647 -4.28 -2.56 24.17
CA THR A 647 -4.74 -2.08 25.49
C THR A 647 -4.02 -0.77 25.85
N GLY A 648 -4.57 -0.06 26.85
CA GLY A 648 -3.84 1.05 27.48
C GLY A 648 -3.55 2.23 26.54
N ASP A 649 -2.30 2.69 26.56
CA ASP A 649 -1.77 3.76 25.69
C ASP A 649 -1.74 3.39 24.19
N CYS A 650 -1.92 2.11 23.86
CA CYS A 650 -1.87 1.59 22.49
C CYS A 650 -0.56 1.91 21.77
N ASP A 651 0.57 1.95 22.50
CA ASP A 651 1.92 2.21 21.96
C ASP A 651 2.81 0.97 22.09
N PRO A 652 2.50 -0.13 21.38
CA PRO A 652 3.32 -1.33 21.36
C PRO A 652 4.64 -1.10 20.63
N ASP A 653 5.67 -1.84 21.05
CA ASP A 653 6.94 -1.88 20.32
C ASP A 653 6.88 -2.84 19.11
N GLU A 654 7.98 -2.88 18.36
CA GLU A 654 8.13 -3.76 17.19
C GLU A 654 7.92 -5.24 17.52
N GLU A 655 8.43 -5.71 18.66
CA GLU A 655 8.34 -7.12 19.07
C GLU A 655 6.89 -7.52 19.36
N ALA A 656 6.17 -6.69 20.13
CA ALA A 656 4.76 -6.90 20.43
C ALA A 656 3.92 -6.94 19.15
N VAL A 657 4.10 -5.98 18.23
CA VAL A 657 3.38 -5.99 16.95
C VAL A 657 3.75 -7.23 16.14
N GLY A 658 5.03 -7.62 16.10
CA GLY A 658 5.53 -8.80 15.39
C GLY A 658 4.86 -10.11 15.83
N LEU A 659 4.66 -10.31 17.13
CA LEU A 659 3.96 -11.49 17.66
C LEU A 659 2.53 -11.65 17.11
N THR A 660 1.83 -10.55 16.81
CA THR A 660 0.49 -10.64 16.18
C THR A 660 0.57 -11.19 14.76
N TYR A 661 1.60 -10.81 14.00
CA TYR A 661 1.85 -11.31 12.64
C TYR A 661 2.26 -12.78 12.64
N GLU A 662 3.13 -13.20 13.57
CA GLU A 662 3.51 -14.61 13.75
C GLU A 662 2.29 -15.50 14.04
N MET A 663 1.36 -14.99 14.84
CA MET A 663 0.11 -15.68 15.18
C MET A 663 -0.96 -15.61 14.07
N GLN A 664 -0.68 -14.89 12.97
CA GLN A 664 -1.62 -14.62 11.88
C GLN A 664 -2.92 -13.96 12.36
N VAL A 665 -2.79 -13.04 13.31
CA VAL A 665 -3.88 -12.27 13.91
C VAL A 665 -3.67 -10.80 13.55
N GLY A 666 -4.70 -10.13 13.03
CA GLY A 666 -4.61 -8.69 12.76
C GLY A 666 -4.45 -7.91 14.06
N ASN A 667 -3.85 -6.72 14.03
CA ASN A 667 -3.79 -5.85 15.21
C ASN A 667 -4.47 -4.51 14.92
N MET A 668 -5.12 -3.92 15.92
CA MET A 668 -5.74 -2.60 15.80
C MET A 668 -5.81 -1.91 17.16
N ASN A 669 -5.96 -0.58 17.14
CA ASN A 669 -6.07 0.39 18.24
C ASN A 669 -4.85 1.30 18.29
N GLY A 670 -5.02 2.44 18.96
CA GLY A 670 -4.19 3.62 18.78
C GLY A 670 -4.81 4.60 17.79
N GLY A 671 -4.17 5.76 17.67
CA GLY A 671 -4.64 6.88 16.86
C GLY A 671 -5.84 7.62 17.48
N ASP A 672 -5.74 8.93 17.66
CA ASP A 672 -6.73 9.74 18.36
C ASP A 672 -7.60 10.63 17.46
N THR A 673 -8.34 10.01 16.52
CA THR A 673 -9.27 10.78 15.68
C THR A 673 -10.51 11.22 16.49
N ILE A 674 -10.52 12.48 16.94
CA ILE A 674 -11.63 13.16 17.65
C ILE A 674 -11.86 14.56 17.08
N MET A 675 -12.41 14.62 15.87
CA MET A 675 -12.84 15.89 15.28
C MET A 675 -14.27 16.21 15.76
N THR A 676 -14.44 17.19 16.64
CA THR A 676 -15.76 17.64 17.12
C THR A 676 -16.08 19.02 16.58
N LYS A 677 -17.29 19.55 16.83
CA LYS A 677 -17.65 20.93 16.46
C LYS A 677 -16.81 21.97 17.22
N GLU A 678 -16.37 21.64 18.43
CA GLU A 678 -15.46 22.47 19.24
C GLU A 678 -14.00 22.36 18.74
N ASN A 679 -13.63 21.19 18.22
CA ASN A 679 -12.31 20.90 17.67
C ASN A 679 -12.37 20.51 16.18
N LYS A 680 -12.94 21.37 15.33
CA LYS A 680 -13.08 21.12 13.90
C LYS A 680 -11.78 21.44 13.16
N SER A 681 -10.80 20.54 13.25
CA SER A 681 -9.48 20.71 12.63
C SER A 681 -8.94 19.39 12.09
N LEU A 682 -8.27 19.42 10.93
CA LEU A 682 -7.55 18.27 10.38
C LEU A 682 -6.45 17.75 11.33
N THR A 683 -5.96 18.58 12.26
CA THR A 683 -5.03 18.14 13.32
C THR A 683 -5.66 17.13 14.30
N ALA A 684 -6.98 16.99 14.29
CA ALA A 684 -7.74 16.03 15.09
C ALA A 684 -8.08 14.74 14.33
N VAL A 685 -7.45 14.51 13.17
CA VAL A 685 -7.62 13.30 12.36
C VAL A 685 -6.27 12.63 12.17
N THR A 686 -6.14 11.41 12.67
CA THR A 686 -4.89 10.66 12.69
C THR A 686 -4.70 9.79 11.47
N ALA A 687 -3.48 9.25 11.27
CA ALA A 687 -3.12 8.36 10.17
C ALA A 687 -3.92 7.05 10.17
N PHE A 688 -3.67 6.17 9.19
CA PHE A 688 -4.23 4.81 9.20
C PHE A 688 -3.48 3.85 10.13
N GLY A 689 -2.27 4.21 10.55
CA GLY A 689 -1.39 3.40 11.38
C GLY A 689 0.05 3.86 11.23
N ILE A 690 0.98 3.07 11.74
CA ILE A 690 2.41 3.35 11.68
C ILE A 690 3.23 2.06 11.51
N LYS A 691 4.36 2.15 10.80
CA LYS A 691 5.31 1.04 10.67
C LYS A 691 6.12 0.91 11.98
N LYS A 692 6.10 -0.28 12.57
CA LYS A 692 6.89 -0.69 13.76
C LYS A 692 7.81 -1.82 13.31
N GLY A 693 9.09 -1.52 13.06
CA GLY A 693 9.99 -2.50 12.45
C GLY A 693 9.56 -2.90 11.05
N GLU A 694 9.56 -4.20 10.73
CA GLU A 694 8.98 -4.72 9.48
C GLU A 694 7.45 -4.89 9.50
N HIS A 695 6.82 -4.61 10.64
CA HIS A 695 5.38 -4.77 10.86
C HIS A 695 4.65 -3.43 10.82
N PHE A 696 3.31 -3.48 10.78
CA PHE A 696 2.47 -2.30 10.75
C PHE A 696 1.43 -2.37 11.87
N GLN A 697 1.44 -1.37 12.74
CA GLN A 697 0.37 -1.15 13.70
C GLN A 697 -0.76 -0.39 13.02
N ILE A 698 -1.99 -0.87 13.15
CA ILE A 698 -3.16 -0.24 12.52
C ILE A 698 -3.96 0.53 13.56
N TYR A 699 -4.31 1.77 13.24
CA TYR A 699 -5.10 2.60 14.14
C TYR A 699 -6.61 2.38 13.97
N ALA A 700 -7.32 2.56 15.08
CA ALA A 700 -8.77 2.66 15.03
C ALA A 700 -9.19 3.89 14.20
N PRO A 701 -10.21 3.80 13.33
CA PRO A 701 -10.57 4.94 12.49
C PRO A 701 -11.08 6.17 13.26
N ASN A 702 -11.75 5.95 14.38
CA ASN A 702 -12.30 6.98 15.28
C ASN A 702 -12.20 6.46 16.72
N GLN A 703 -12.06 7.38 17.68
CA GLN A 703 -11.84 7.05 19.09
C GLN A 703 -13.08 6.55 19.85
N ASN A 704 -12.81 5.86 20.96
CA ASN A 704 -13.81 5.27 21.85
C ASN A 704 -14.42 6.28 22.82
N GLU A 705 -15.38 5.84 23.64
CA GLU A 705 -16.08 6.65 24.62
C GLU A 705 -15.20 7.23 25.74
N ASN A 706 -14.02 6.67 25.99
CA ASN A 706 -13.16 7.04 27.11
C ASN A 706 -12.81 8.53 27.06
N LEU A 707 -12.39 9.01 25.88
CA LEU A 707 -12.01 10.41 25.68
C LEU A 707 -13.21 11.36 25.65
N TYR A 708 -14.38 10.91 25.18
CA TYR A 708 -15.62 11.70 25.22
C TYR A 708 -16.25 11.80 26.62
N THR A 709 -15.80 10.99 27.58
CA THR A 709 -16.35 10.91 28.94
C THR A 709 -15.33 11.28 30.02
N HIS A 710 -14.27 12.02 29.65
CA HIS A 710 -13.19 12.45 30.54
C HIS A 710 -12.56 11.29 31.31
N ARG A 711 -12.14 10.24 30.58
CA ARG A 711 -11.59 9.01 31.16
C ARG A 711 -12.56 8.31 32.10
N TRP A 712 -13.81 8.16 31.64
CA TRP A 712 -14.91 7.56 32.41
C TRP A 712 -15.22 8.27 33.74
N THR A 713 -14.95 9.57 33.85
CA THR A 713 -15.37 10.41 35.00
C THR A 713 -16.66 11.19 34.74
N GLY A 714 -17.21 11.08 33.53
CA GLY A 714 -18.46 11.69 33.11
C GLY A 714 -18.23 12.97 32.28
N PRO A 715 -19.27 13.53 31.63
CA PRO A 715 -20.64 13.02 31.59
C PRO A 715 -20.73 11.69 30.81
N PHE A 716 -21.37 10.68 31.39
CA PHE A 716 -21.42 9.33 30.82
C PHE A 716 -22.24 9.20 29.53
N TYR A 717 -22.92 10.26 29.10
CA TYR A 717 -23.56 10.35 27.79
C TYR A 717 -22.65 10.97 26.70
N GLY A 718 -21.42 11.37 27.05
CA GLY A 718 -20.53 12.14 26.19
C GLY A 718 -20.24 11.50 24.83
N PHE A 719 -20.27 10.16 24.76
CA PHE A 719 -20.04 9.42 23.50
C PHE A 719 -21.02 9.75 22.38
N GLU A 720 -22.20 10.34 22.67
CA GLU A 720 -23.09 10.83 21.62
C GLU A 720 -22.40 11.81 20.66
N ARG A 721 -21.36 12.52 21.14
CA ARG A 721 -20.58 13.48 20.34
C ARG A 721 -19.72 12.84 19.26
N VAL A 722 -19.49 11.51 19.29
CA VAL A 722 -18.80 10.81 18.20
C VAL A 722 -19.55 10.97 16.86
N ILE A 723 -20.86 11.21 16.90
CA ILE A 723 -21.66 11.53 15.71
C ILE A 723 -21.14 12.80 15.02
N GLU A 724 -20.68 13.80 15.77
CA GLU A 724 -20.04 14.99 15.19
C GLU A 724 -18.79 14.60 14.40
N THR A 725 -17.98 13.70 14.94
CA THR A 725 -16.78 13.17 14.26
C THR A 725 -17.16 12.42 12.99
N PHE A 726 -18.19 11.59 13.01
CA PHE A 726 -18.65 10.90 11.82
C PHE A 726 -19.14 11.86 10.74
N GLU A 727 -19.86 12.92 11.10
CA GLU A 727 -20.34 13.94 10.16
C GLU A 727 -19.18 14.74 9.55
N LEU A 728 -18.26 15.22 10.39
CA LEU A 728 -17.15 16.08 9.98
C LEU A 728 -16.06 15.33 9.19
N THR A 729 -15.99 14.01 9.35
CA THR A 729 -15.09 13.14 8.56
C THR A 729 -15.75 12.54 7.32
N ASP A 730 -17.01 12.88 7.01
CA ASP A 730 -17.64 12.53 5.71
C ASP A 730 -17.68 13.71 4.73
N ARG A 731 -17.77 14.95 5.26
CA ARG A 731 -17.99 16.17 4.47
C ARG A 731 -17.17 17.36 4.98
N PRO A 732 -16.61 18.18 4.07
CA PRO A 732 -16.74 18.10 2.60
C PRO A 732 -15.82 17.05 1.97
N ARG A 733 -14.96 16.40 2.76
CA ARG A 733 -14.10 15.29 2.34
C ARG A 733 -14.43 14.08 3.18
N ARG A 734 -14.55 12.91 2.55
CA ARG A 734 -14.59 11.65 3.28
C ARG A 734 -13.17 11.29 3.71
N LEU A 735 -12.92 11.38 5.01
CA LEU A 735 -11.61 11.23 5.65
C LEU A 735 -11.47 9.88 6.35
N LYS A 736 -12.55 9.38 6.96
CA LYS A 736 -12.56 8.13 7.75
C LYS A 736 -13.84 7.32 7.49
N PRO A 737 -13.82 5.99 7.67
CA PRO A 737 -15.06 5.20 7.81
C PRO A 737 -15.80 5.56 9.11
N ILE A 738 -17.00 5.01 9.30
CA ILE A 738 -17.71 5.07 10.59
C ILE A 738 -17.19 3.93 11.46
N ASN A 739 -16.66 4.25 12.64
CA ASN A 739 -16.17 3.26 13.60
C ASN A 739 -16.90 3.44 14.94
N ILE A 740 -17.76 2.50 15.31
CA ILE A 740 -18.39 2.48 16.64
C ILE A 740 -17.47 1.68 17.56
N TYR A 741 -16.55 2.38 18.20
CA TYR A 741 -15.57 1.82 19.13
C TYR A 741 -15.94 2.19 20.56
N PHE A 742 -16.02 1.21 21.44
CA PHE A 742 -16.32 1.41 22.85
C PHE A 742 -15.80 0.25 23.70
N HIS A 743 -15.82 0.40 25.01
CA HIS A 743 -15.39 -0.62 25.96
C HIS A 743 -16.57 -1.34 26.61
N THR A 744 -16.29 -2.49 27.22
CA THR A 744 -17.33 -3.31 27.86
C THR A 744 -18.05 -2.56 29.00
N TYR A 745 -17.33 -1.72 29.77
CA TYR A 745 -17.91 -0.92 30.86
C TYR A 745 -19.01 0.05 30.39
N SER A 746 -19.15 0.34 29.09
CA SER A 746 -20.27 1.15 28.58
C SER A 746 -21.65 0.56 28.93
N GLY A 747 -21.73 -0.75 29.19
CA GLY A 747 -22.94 -1.41 29.67
C GLY A 747 -23.29 -1.12 31.15
N SER A 748 -22.37 -0.54 31.93
CA SER A 748 -22.55 -0.37 33.38
C SER A 748 -23.48 0.80 33.75
N LYS A 749 -23.57 1.83 32.89
CA LYS A 749 -24.31 3.07 33.19
C LYS A 749 -25.43 3.31 32.19
N LYS A 750 -26.63 3.64 32.68
CA LYS A 750 -27.81 3.86 31.83
C LYS A 750 -27.61 4.98 30.81
N ALA A 751 -26.90 6.06 31.20
CA ALA A 751 -26.60 7.18 30.33
C ALA A 751 -25.68 6.77 29.15
N SER A 752 -24.62 5.99 29.42
CA SER A 752 -23.73 5.48 28.36
C SER A 752 -24.46 4.51 27.43
N LEU A 753 -25.24 3.58 27.99
CA LEU A 753 -26.03 2.66 27.16
C LEU A 753 -27.02 3.39 26.24
N ASN A 754 -27.66 4.46 26.73
CA ASN A 754 -28.54 5.29 25.91
C ASN A 754 -27.77 6.03 24.80
N ALA A 755 -26.59 6.56 25.11
CA ALA A 755 -25.70 7.20 24.15
C ALA A 755 -25.30 6.21 23.05
N LEU A 756 -24.88 5.00 23.43
CA LEU A 756 -24.52 3.94 22.49
C LEU A 756 -25.71 3.58 21.59
N HIS A 757 -26.92 3.42 22.14
CA HIS A 757 -28.12 3.20 21.32
C HIS A 757 -28.39 4.34 20.33
N ARG A 758 -28.07 5.59 20.68
CA ARG A 758 -28.23 6.75 19.78
C ARG A 758 -27.21 6.67 18.65
N VAL A 759 -25.95 6.36 18.95
CA VAL A 759 -24.86 6.20 17.98
C VAL A 759 -25.19 5.09 16.97
N TYR A 760 -25.59 3.90 17.43
CA TYR A 760 -26.00 2.81 16.53
C TYR A 760 -27.20 3.19 15.65
N ARG A 761 -28.22 3.84 16.22
CA ARG A 761 -29.40 4.28 15.44
C ARG A 761 -29.03 5.29 14.38
N TRP A 762 -28.11 6.21 14.68
CA TRP A 762 -27.61 7.18 13.71
C TRP A 762 -26.80 6.49 12.61
N ALA A 763 -25.86 5.59 12.96
CA ALA A 763 -25.01 4.92 11.99
C ALA A 763 -25.82 4.04 11.02
N LEU A 764 -26.80 3.29 11.53
CA LEU A 764 -27.66 2.42 10.72
C LEU A 764 -28.69 3.16 9.87
N SER A 765 -28.92 4.46 10.09
CA SER A 765 -29.73 5.28 9.20
C SER A 765 -28.95 5.84 8.00
N GLN A 766 -27.62 5.72 8.01
CA GLN A 766 -26.75 6.16 6.92
C GLN A 766 -26.67 5.13 5.78
N LYS A 767 -26.17 5.56 4.62
CA LYS A 767 -25.81 4.66 3.51
C LYS A 767 -24.47 3.97 3.78
N ILE A 768 -24.53 2.81 4.43
CA ILE A 768 -23.32 2.12 4.91
C ILE A 768 -23.12 0.72 4.31
N ASN A 769 -21.87 0.25 4.41
CA ASN A 769 -21.44 -1.13 4.14
C ASN A 769 -20.75 -1.68 5.41
N PRO A 770 -21.43 -2.54 6.21
CA PRO A 770 -20.85 -3.09 7.43
C PRO A 770 -19.78 -4.16 7.14
N ILE A 771 -18.63 -4.05 7.81
CA ILE A 771 -17.52 -5.02 7.73
C ILE A 771 -16.96 -5.32 9.13
N TYR A 772 -16.20 -6.41 9.28
CA TYR A 772 -15.46 -6.69 10.51
C TYR A 772 -14.20 -5.82 10.63
N ALA A 773 -13.62 -5.73 11.84
CA ALA A 773 -12.36 -5.03 12.01
C ALA A 773 -11.21 -5.69 11.21
N SER A 774 -11.19 -7.02 11.12
CA SER A 774 -10.23 -7.74 10.27
C SER A 774 -10.30 -7.34 8.79
N ASP A 775 -11.51 -7.14 8.25
CA ASP A 775 -11.70 -6.68 6.87
C ASP A 775 -11.10 -5.27 6.66
N TYR A 776 -11.25 -4.37 7.64
CA TYR A 776 -10.61 -3.05 7.60
C TYR A 776 -9.09 -3.16 7.68
N ILE A 777 -8.57 -4.00 8.58
CA ILE A 777 -7.12 -4.26 8.74
C ILE A 777 -6.51 -4.71 7.41
N GLN A 778 -7.12 -5.69 6.73
CA GLN A 778 -6.62 -6.16 5.44
C GLN A 778 -6.66 -5.07 4.36
N ARG A 779 -7.67 -4.19 4.37
CA ARG A 779 -7.71 -3.03 3.45
C ARG A 779 -6.59 -2.04 3.70
N ILE A 780 -6.17 -1.82 4.95
CA ILE A 780 -5.01 -0.98 5.25
C ILE A 780 -3.71 -1.63 4.75
N HIS A 781 -3.56 -2.94 4.90
CA HIS A 781 -2.42 -3.66 4.30
C HIS A 781 -2.39 -3.55 2.78
N ASP A 782 -3.54 -3.71 2.12
CA ASP A 782 -3.65 -3.47 0.68
C ASP A 782 -3.34 -2.02 0.32
N PHE A 783 -3.82 -1.03 1.08
CA PHE A 783 -3.49 0.38 0.84
C PHE A 783 -1.97 0.58 0.75
N ASN A 784 -1.21 -0.10 1.60
CA ASN A 784 0.26 -0.03 1.64
C ASN A 784 0.96 -0.80 0.51
N ARG A 785 0.25 -1.68 -0.22
CA ARG A 785 0.84 -2.59 -1.23
C ARG A 785 0.29 -2.41 -2.64
N VAL A 786 -0.90 -1.79 -2.79
CA VAL A 786 -1.53 -1.57 -4.09
C VAL A 786 -0.61 -0.76 -4.98
N VAL A 787 -0.33 -1.28 -6.17
CA VAL A 787 0.47 -0.60 -7.17
C VAL A 787 -0.45 0.06 -8.17
N VAL A 788 -0.19 1.34 -8.45
CA VAL A 788 -0.85 2.12 -9.48
C VAL A 788 0.18 2.37 -10.58
N ALA A 789 -0.05 1.80 -11.75
CA ALA A 789 0.80 1.97 -12.92
C ALA A 789 0.02 2.57 -14.09
N LYS A 790 0.73 3.22 -15.00
CA LYS A 790 0.16 3.83 -16.21
C LYS A 790 0.72 3.16 -17.46
N ALA A 791 -0.15 2.80 -18.39
CA ALA A 791 0.19 2.34 -19.74
C ALA A 791 -0.57 3.18 -20.77
N GLY A 792 0.11 4.14 -21.40
CA GLY A 792 -0.55 5.09 -22.29
C GLY A 792 -1.68 5.85 -21.58
N GLU A 793 -2.93 5.60 -21.99
CA GLU A 793 -4.13 6.24 -21.43
C GLU A 793 -4.87 5.38 -20.39
N THR A 794 -4.35 4.19 -20.05
CA THR A 794 -4.95 3.30 -19.05
C THR A 794 -4.18 3.29 -17.74
N TRP A 795 -4.91 3.04 -16.65
CA TRP A 795 -4.38 2.80 -15.33
C TRP A 795 -4.46 1.30 -15.00
N ASN A 796 -3.34 0.71 -14.63
CA ASN A 796 -3.25 -0.68 -14.21
C ASN A 796 -3.10 -0.73 -12.69
N ILE A 797 -3.97 -1.48 -12.04
CA ILE A 797 -4.07 -1.57 -10.59
C ILE A 797 -3.84 -3.02 -10.20
N ARG A 798 -2.81 -3.28 -9.40
CA ARG A 798 -2.46 -4.62 -8.90
C ARG A 798 -2.32 -4.60 -7.37
N GLY A 799 -2.57 -5.74 -6.74
CA GLY A 799 -2.50 -5.89 -5.27
C GLY A 799 -3.76 -5.41 -4.53
N ALA A 800 -4.86 -5.15 -5.23
CA ALA A 800 -6.13 -4.66 -4.67
C ALA A 800 -7.09 -5.81 -4.29
N GLN A 801 -6.65 -6.72 -3.41
CA GLN A 801 -7.37 -7.96 -3.13
C GLN A 801 -8.66 -7.73 -2.32
N GLN A 802 -8.55 -6.97 -1.24
CA GLN A 802 -9.60 -6.57 -0.29
C GLN A 802 -9.97 -5.09 -0.45
N LEU A 803 -8.99 -4.21 -0.71
CA LEU A 803 -9.24 -2.81 -1.04
C LEU A 803 -9.70 -2.69 -2.50
N ARG A 804 -11.01 -2.91 -2.70
CA ARG A 804 -11.66 -2.90 -4.03
C ARG A 804 -12.37 -1.59 -4.38
N GLU A 805 -11.85 -0.46 -3.90
CA GLU A 805 -12.44 0.86 -4.14
C GLU A 805 -11.33 1.88 -4.41
N LEU A 806 -11.45 2.61 -5.51
CA LEU A 806 -10.55 3.71 -5.84
C LEU A 806 -11.36 5.01 -5.90
N ARG A 807 -10.73 6.15 -5.63
CA ARG A 807 -11.34 7.46 -5.83
C ARG A 807 -10.53 8.30 -6.83
N VAL A 808 -11.24 9.09 -7.62
CA VAL A 808 -10.69 10.11 -8.54
C VAL A 808 -11.51 11.40 -8.41
N PRO A 809 -10.97 12.58 -8.72
CA PRO A 809 -11.80 13.78 -8.84
C PRO A 809 -12.83 13.60 -9.97
N ILE A 810 -14.03 14.16 -9.83
CA ILE A 810 -15.09 14.05 -10.86
C ILE A 810 -14.62 14.61 -12.23
N SER A 811 -13.69 15.57 -12.22
CA SER A 811 -13.07 16.11 -13.43
C SER A 811 -12.26 15.09 -14.24
N ALA A 812 -11.87 13.94 -13.66
CA ALA A 812 -11.21 12.85 -14.38
C ALA A 812 -12.13 12.11 -15.37
N GLY A 813 -13.45 12.34 -15.32
CA GLY A 813 -14.42 11.64 -16.15
C GLY A 813 -14.87 10.30 -15.56
N TYR A 814 -15.52 9.49 -16.39
CA TYR A 814 -16.16 8.21 -16.02
C TYR A 814 -15.31 7.03 -16.48
N PRO A 815 -15.30 5.89 -15.77
CA PRO A 815 -14.68 4.69 -16.32
C PRO A 815 -15.43 4.23 -17.58
N ASP A 816 -14.72 4.06 -18.70
CA ASP A 816 -15.25 3.43 -19.90
C ASP A 816 -15.34 1.92 -19.64
N LEU A 817 -16.53 1.48 -19.23
CA LEU A 817 -16.80 0.09 -18.87
C LEU A 817 -16.67 -0.91 -20.03
N SER A 818 -16.61 -0.44 -21.28
CA SER A 818 -16.36 -1.29 -22.45
C SER A 818 -14.89 -1.54 -22.71
N LYS A 819 -14.01 -0.67 -22.19
CA LYS A 819 -12.55 -0.75 -22.34
C LYS A 819 -11.82 -1.05 -21.04
N SER A 820 -12.51 -0.97 -19.91
CA SER A 820 -11.97 -1.26 -18.58
C SER A 820 -12.21 -2.72 -18.20
N VAL A 821 -11.23 -3.34 -17.55
CA VAL A 821 -11.26 -4.70 -17.03
C VAL A 821 -11.27 -4.66 -15.50
N GLY A 822 -12.05 -5.54 -14.86
CA GLY A 822 -12.14 -5.60 -13.40
C GLY A 822 -13.03 -4.53 -12.73
N VAL A 823 -13.64 -3.63 -13.50
CA VAL A 823 -14.51 -2.54 -12.98
C VAL A 823 -15.99 -2.90 -13.04
N THR A 824 -16.65 -2.94 -11.88
CA THR A 824 -18.10 -3.27 -11.77
C THR A 824 -19.00 -2.05 -11.92
N GLY A 825 -18.51 -0.86 -11.53
CA GLY A 825 -19.22 0.38 -11.70
C GLY A 825 -18.61 1.53 -10.91
N TYR A 826 -19.41 2.54 -10.59
CA TYR A 826 -18.95 3.76 -9.92
C TYR A 826 -20.10 4.52 -9.24
N SER A 827 -19.73 5.37 -8.28
CA SER A 827 -20.61 6.30 -7.57
C SER A 827 -19.94 7.64 -7.36
N ASP A 828 -20.71 8.70 -7.16
CA ASP A 828 -20.17 10.03 -6.83
C ASP A 828 -20.52 10.39 -5.39
N HIS A 829 -19.55 10.97 -4.66
CA HIS A 829 -19.74 11.60 -3.35
C HIS A 829 -18.88 12.86 -3.25
N GLU A 830 -19.52 13.99 -2.98
CA GLU A 830 -18.90 15.32 -3.01
C GLU A 830 -18.18 15.59 -4.34
N SER A 831 -16.91 15.97 -4.30
CA SER A 831 -16.08 16.25 -5.49
C SER A 831 -15.40 15.03 -6.10
N HIS A 832 -15.69 13.82 -5.60
CA HIS A 832 -15.00 12.59 -5.99
C HIS A 832 -15.93 11.54 -6.57
N ARG A 833 -15.37 10.76 -7.51
CA ARG A 833 -15.95 9.56 -8.08
C ARG A 833 -15.22 8.33 -7.52
N TYR A 834 -15.99 7.41 -6.98
CA TYR A 834 -15.55 6.14 -6.43
C TYR A 834 -15.76 5.04 -7.48
N ILE A 835 -14.72 4.24 -7.75
CA ILE A 835 -14.65 3.22 -8.78
C ILE A 835 -14.57 1.85 -8.10
N HIS A 836 -15.57 1.01 -8.39
CA HIS A 836 -15.72 -0.29 -7.75
C HIS A 836 -14.97 -1.36 -8.53
N LEU A 837 -14.05 -2.06 -7.87
CA LEU A 837 -13.27 -3.16 -8.44
C LEU A 837 -13.87 -4.51 -8.05
N ASN A 838 -13.61 -5.54 -8.85
CA ASN A 838 -13.97 -6.92 -8.51
C ASN A 838 -12.90 -7.96 -8.89
N ASP A 839 -11.91 -7.59 -9.69
CA ASP A 839 -10.78 -8.47 -9.97
C ASP A 839 -9.70 -8.30 -8.89
N PRO A 840 -9.38 -9.35 -8.11
CA PRO A 840 -8.37 -9.27 -7.06
C PRO A 840 -6.92 -9.28 -7.60
N ASN A 841 -6.71 -9.65 -8.87
CA ASN A 841 -5.38 -9.81 -9.45
C ASN A 841 -4.95 -8.55 -10.20
N GLU A 842 -5.79 -8.08 -11.13
CA GLU A 842 -5.51 -6.88 -11.93
C GLU A 842 -6.79 -6.19 -12.39
N SER A 843 -6.82 -4.87 -12.29
CA SER A 843 -7.85 -4.02 -12.91
C SER A 843 -7.22 -3.01 -13.85
N ILE A 844 -7.80 -2.86 -15.04
CA ILE A 844 -7.38 -1.89 -16.05
C ILE A 844 -8.50 -0.86 -16.21
N ILE A 845 -8.18 0.42 -16.04
CA ILE A 845 -9.16 1.51 -16.04
C ILE A 845 -8.81 2.49 -17.15
N GLN A 846 -9.76 2.71 -18.05
CA GLN A 846 -9.71 3.79 -19.03
C GLN A 846 -10.82 4.80 -18.74
N PHE A 847 -10.51 6.09 -18.74
CA PHE A 847 -11.49 7.13 -18.51
C PHE A 847 -12.10 7.66 -19.82
N SER A 848 -13.33 8.16 -19.72
CA SER A 848 -14.11 8.77 -20.77
C SER A 848 -14.85 10.01 -20.24
N PRO A 849 -14.99 11.09 -21.02
CA PRO A 849 -15.80 12.24 -20.61
C PRO A 849 -17.31 11.91 -20.56
N LYS A 850 -17.75 10.81 -21.19
CA LYS A 850 -19.16 10.41 -21.25
C LYS A 850 -19.47 9.36 -20.17
N PRO A 851 -20.66 9.43 -19.53
CA PRO A 851 -21.09 8.39 -18.60
C PRO A 851 -21.24 7.03 -19.28
N ALA A 852 -21.16 5.96 -18.49
CA ALA A 852 -21.29 4.60 -19.00
C ALA A 852 -22.63 4.40 -19.75
N ALA A 853 -22.56 3.68 -20.87
CA ALA A 853 -23.75 3.20 -21.60
C ALA A 853 -24.18 1.80 -21.16
N LEU A 854 -23.22 0.97 -20.73
CA LEU A 854 -23.46 -0.38 -20.24
C LEU A 854 -24.17 -0.37 -18.87
N PRO A 855 -24.91 -1.43 -18.52
CA PRO A 855 -25.36 -1.67 -17.15
C PRO A 855 -24.19 -1.67 -16.17
N TYR A 856 -24.34 -1.05 -15.00
CA TYR A 856 -23.27 -1.01 -14.00
C TYR A 856 -23.77 -0.95 -12.56
N LEU A 857 -22.92 -1.34 -11.61
CA LEU A 857 -23.21 -1.17 -10.19
C LEU A 857 -23.00 0.28 -9.77
N ARG A 858 -24.06 0.93 -9.28
CA ARG A 858 -23.96 2.29 -8.73
C ARG A 858 -23.63 2.29 -7.25
N GLU A 859 -24.30 1.49 -6.43
CA GLU A 859 -23.94 1.31 -5.02
C GLU A 859 -24.59 0.05 -4.45
N THR A 860 -23.99 -0.53 -3.40
CA THR A 860 -24.64 -1.57 -2.59
C THR A 860 -24.06 -1.64 -1.16
N ASN A 861 -24.83 -2.16 -0.21
CA ASN A 861 -24.37 -2.51 1.15
C ASN A 861 -23.96 -3.99 1.28
N GLY A 862 -23.70 -4.66 0.16
CA GLY A 862 -23.22 -6.03 0.15
C GLY A 862 -21.83 -6.17 -0.46
N GLU A 863 -21.22 -7.30 -0.14
CA GLU A 863 -19.98 -7.80 -0.72
C GLU A 863 -20.31 -8.59 -1.99
N ILE A 864 -19.65 -8.25 -3.08
CA ILE A 864 -19.80 -8.93 -4.37
C ILE A 864 -18.88 -10.16 -4.36
N LEU A 865 -19.48 -11.35 -4.42
CA LEU A 865 -18.77 -12.63 -4.44
C LEU A 865 -18.53 -13.13 -5.86
N ALA A 866 -19.42 -12.77 -6.79
CA ALA A 866 -19.28 -13.06 -8.20
C ALA A 866 -19.95 -11.96 -9.03
N TRP A 867 -19.35 -11.63 -10.17
CA TRP A 867 -19.81 -10.59 -11.08
C TRP A 867 -19.57 -11.00 -12.53
N ALA A 868 -20.57 -10.80 -13.38
CA ALA A 868 -20.45 -10.87 -14.82
C ALA A 868 -21.36 -9.81 -15.46
N ARG A 869 -20.88 -9.17 -16.52
CA ARG A 869 -21.61 -8.14 -17.28
C ARG A 869 -21.61 -8.49 -18.76
N THR A 870 -22.77 -8.36 -19.39
CA THR A 870 -22.93 -8.33 -20.85
C THR A 870 -23.29 -6.91 -21.30
N ASN A 871 -23.57 -6.71 -22.59
CA ASN A 871 -24.02 -5.40 -23.08
C ASN A 871 -25.39 -4.98 -22.52
N GLU A 872 -26.21 -5.95 -22.13
CA GLU A 872 -27.60 -5.72 -21.72
C GLU A 872 -27.90 -6.21 -20.30
N SER A 873 -27.04 -7.02 -19.70
CA SER A 873 -27.32 -7.65 -18.41
C SER A 873 -26.15 -7.66 -17.42
N ILE A 874 -26.49 -7.74 -16.14
CA ILE A 874 -25.56 -8.04 -15.04
C ILE A 874 -26.04 -9.30 -14.34
N HIS A 875 -25.10 -10.22 -14.11
CA HIS A 875 -25.26 -11.34 -13.20
C HIS A 875 -24.33 -11.11 -12.01
N LEU A 876 -24.87 -11.11 -10.79
CA LEU A 876 -24.05 -11.00 -9.59
C LEU A 876 -24.52 -11.92 -8.47
N THR A 877 -23.57 -12.36 -7.65
CA THR A 877 -23.83 -13.01 -6.36
C THR A 877 -23.30 -12.12 -5.25
N ILE A 878 -24.15 -11.81 -4.28
CA ILE A 878 -23.90 -10.79 -3.26
C ILE A 878 -24.30 -11.28 -1.88
N LYS A 879 -23.47 -10.94 -0.87
CA LYS A 879 -23.75 -11.19 0.56
C LYS A 879 -23.90 -9.86 1.28
N SER A 880 -24.85 -9.73 2.20
CA SER A 880 -24.99 -8.53 3.04
C SER A 880 -25.39 -8.88 4.47
N TYR A 881 -24.86 -8.12 5.44
CA TYR A 881 -25.21 -8.24 6.86
C TYR A 881 -26.51 -7.50 7.23
N LEU A 882 -27.06 -6.71 6.30
CA LEU A 882 -28.28 -5.95 6.45
C LEU A 882 -29.30 -6.39 5.38
N PRO A 883 -30.57 -5.94 5.47
CA PRO A 883 -31.45 -5.96 4.31
C PRO A 883 -30.73 -5.35 3.10
N LEU A 884 -30.60 -6.15 2.04
CA LEU A 884 -29.75 -5.84 0.91
C LEU A 884 -30.37 -4.69 0.10
N VAL A 885 -29.55 -3.70 -0.22
CA VAL A 885 -29.87 -2.62 -1.17
C VAL A 885 -28.87 -2.68 -2.31
N VAL A 886 -29.37 -2.71 -3.54
CA VAL A 886 -28.54 -2.65 -4.75
C VAL A 886 -29.12 -1.56 -5.66
N SER A 887 -28.28 -0.62 -6.08
CA SER A 887 -28.62 0.37 -7.09
C SER A 887 -27.78 0.10 -8.34
N LEU A 888 -28.44 -0.08 -9.49
CA LEU A 888 -27.81 -0.34 -10.77
C LEU A 888 -28.12 0.79 -11.75
N GLY A 889 -27.12 1.25 -12.48
CA GLY A 889 -27.28 2.20 -13.58
C GLY A 889 -27.52 1.50 -14.91
N ASN A 890 -28.28 2.13 -15.80
CA ASN A 890 -28.65 1.61 -17.12
C ASN A 890 -29.30 0.22 -17.07
N THR A 891 -30.14 -0.01 -16.07
CA THR A 891 -30.89 -1.25 -15.84
C THR A 891 -32.37 -0.91 -15.64
N LYS A 892 -33.28 -1.79 -16.04
CA LYS A 892 -34.74 -1.60 -15.89
C LYS A 892 -35.42 -2.68 -15.06
N HIS A 893 -34.86 -3.88 -15.05
CA HIS A 893 -35.44 -5.05 -14.39
C HIS A 893 -34.36 -5.87 -13.68
N CYS A 894 -34.73 -6.51 -12.57
CA CYS A 894 -33.89 -7.51 -11.91
C CYS A 894 -34.76 -8.66 -11.43
N GLN A 895 -34.32 -9.87 -11.75
CA GLN A 895 -34.83 -11.13 -11.23
C GLN A 895 -33.91 -11.62 -10.10
N VAL A 896 -34.52 -11.93 -8.95
CA VAL A 896 -33.83 -12.59 -7.84
C VAL A 896 -34.00 -14.09 -7.98
N LEU A 897 -32.90 -14.82 -8.11
CA LEU A 897 -32.91 -16.26 -8.39
C LEU A 897 -33.08 -17.11 -7.12
N THR A 898 -32.86 -16.51 -5.94
CA THR A 898 -33.02 -17.18 -4.65
C THR A 898 -34.50 -17.33 -4.29
N LYS A 899 -34.98 -18.57 -4.16
CA LYS A 899 -36.40 -18.88 -3.85
C LYS A 899 -36.83 -18.31 -2.48
N GLY A 900 -38.07 -17.80 -2.42
CA GLY A 900 -38.71 -17.36 -1.17
C GLY A 900 -38.27 -15.98 -0.66
N THR A 901 -37.63 -15.18 -1.51
CA THR A 901 -37.11 -13.85 -1.16
C THR A 901 -38.15 -12.76 -1.48
N ARG A 902 -38.51 -11.96 -0.47
CA ARG A 902 -39.35 -10.76 -0.68
C ARG A 902 -38.50 -9.61 -1.17
N VAL A 903 -38.93 -9.00 -2.27
CA VAL A 903 -38.22 -7.91 -2.92
C VAL A 903 -39.14 -6.74 -3.18
N LYS A 904 -38.57 -5.54 -3.04
CA LYS A 904 -39.16 -4.28 -3.47
C LYS A 904 -38.21 -3.66 -4.48
N ASN A 905 -38.73 -3.02 -5.51
CA ASN A 905 -37.91 -2.31 -6.47
C ASN A 905 -38.52 -0.94 -6.81
N ARG A 906 -37.69 -0.04 -7.31
CA ARG A 906 -38.09 1.29 -7.78
C ARG A 906 -37.16 1.73 -8.91
N GLN A 907 -37.75 2.22 -10.00
CA GLN A 907 -37.01 2.88 -11.07
C GLN A 907 -36.97 4.40 -10.83
N GLU A 908 -35.79 5.00 -10.92
CA GLU A 908 -35.58 6.45 -10.87
C GLU A 908 -34.72 6.87 -12.07
N GLY A 909 -35.36 7.33 -13.14
CA GLY A 909 -34.68 7.64 -14.40
C GLY A 909 -33.97 6.40 -14.96
N LYS A 910 -32.64 6.46 -15.08
CA LYS A 910 -31.79 5.34 -15.55
C LYS A 910 -31.30 4.43 -14.43
N VAL A 911 -31.74 4.62 -13.18
CA VAL A 911 -31.26 3.87 -12.02
C VAL A 911 -32.37 2.93 -11.53
N PHE A 912 -32.05 1.64 -11.48
CA PHE A 912 -32.90 0.62 -10.87
C PHE A 912 -32.45 0.38 -9.43
N ASN A 913 -33.35 0.54 -8.47
CA ASN A 913 -33.10 0.28 -7.06
C ASN A 913 -33.82 -1.00 -6.65
N LEU A 914 -33.07 -1.95 -6.09
CA LEU A 914 -33.57 -3.20 -5.53
C LEU A 914 -33.36 -3.20 -4.02
N PHE A 915 -34.41 -3.57 -3.29
CA PHE A 915 -34.39 -3.80 -1.86
C PHE A 915 -34.86 -5.22 -1.55
N VAL A 916 -34.08 -5.94 -0.76
CA VAL A 916 -34.39 -7.30 -0.30
C VAL A 916 -34.57 -7.28 1.21
N GLU A 917 -35.79 -7.57 1.66
CA GLU A 917 -36.18 -7.45 3.08
C GLU A 917 -35.46 -8.44 4.02
N GLN A 918 -35.04 -9.59 3.50
CA GLN A 918 -34.44 -10.63 4.32
C GLN A 918 -32.97 -10.30 4.62
N ARG A 919 -32.68 -10.12 5.91
CA ARG A 919 -31.32 -10.15 6.45
C ARG A 919 -30.80 -11.59 6.36
N ARG A 920 -29.85 -11.88 5.47
CA ARG A 920 -29.22 -13.20 5.39
C ARG A 920 -27.75 -13.06 5.05
N GLU A 921 -26.90 -13.67 5.87
CA GLU A 921 -25.50 -13.93 5.55
C GLU A 921 -25.31 -14.91 4.38
N LYS A 922 -26.41 -15.50 3.87
CA LYS A 922 -26.39 -16.38 2.71
C LYS A 922 -26.33 -15.54 1.43
N PRO A 923 -25.47 -15.90 0.45
CA PRO A 923 -25.40 -15.20 -0.82
C PRO A 923 -26.74 -15.19 -1.58
N ILE A 924 -27.02 -14.09 -2.27
CA ILE A 924 -28.17 -13.88 -3.15
C ILE A 924 -27.67 -13.71 -4.57
N SER A 925 -28.24 -14.45 -5.51
CA SER A 925 -27.92 -14.30 -6.94
C SER A 925 -29.00 -13.49 -7.65
N LEU A 926 -28.54 -12.51 -8.43
CA LEU A 926 -29.34 -11.55 -9.16
C LEU A 926 -29.01 -11.63 -10.66
N THR A 927 -30.03 -11.51 -11.51
CA THR A 927 -29.88 -11.26 -12.95
C THR A 927 -30.67 -10.01 -13.30
N CYS A 928 -30.01 -9.02 -13.86
CA CYS A 928 -30.55 -7.69 -14.09
C CYS A 928 -30.35 -7.26 -15.54
N SER A 929 -31.34 -6.60 -16.15
CA SER A 929 -31.37 -6.13 -17.55
C SER A 929 -32.00 -4.76 -17.70
#